data_AF-A0A952VUC7-F1
#
_entry.id   AF-A0A952VUC7-F1
#
_cell.length_a   1.000
_cell.length_b   1.000
_cell.length_c   1.000
_cell.angle_alpha   90.00
_cell.angle_beta   90.00
_cell.angle_gamma   90.00
#
_symmetry.space_group_name_H-M   'P 1'
#
loop_
_entity.id
_entity.type
_entity.pdbx_description
1 polymer ?
#
loop_
_entity_poly.entity_id
_entity_poly.type
_entity_poly.pdbx_seq_one_letter_code
_entity_poly.pdbx_strand_id
1 'polypeptide(L)'
;MPSPHRSLVLFILHRACFLLLVTGLLLTATRSESHDASSPAGLSMKEGVQAFERGAFGEALSHWKQAAELYKGSGNAPAQVDALVFSSQASMALGQSKPALQSLELALALAHKGGDPLAEASVLGHLGRTYLTLRRLPEASEYLHQTEALLRKQDSPPLMATTLNDLGVLFALKQQDKVALEAFQESVVHAQHTKLPLLAATARTNAARTLLRLDQPADSRLALDAALDHLSDLPPSRHKSLGLIAVGLVYERLGPHLPQNHDPLLLRAAGVLQEAATVAEGQNDRRTLSYALGYLGHLYETDARLDEALRLTRRALFTAQSADAPESLYRWQWQLGRLLAASGQLDDAIASYRQAASTLQPIRIEVAQASSDDPIVGQDTVKPLFFELADLLLQRASLTEEDTAAEGYLLAARDAIEAYKTAELRDYFKDDCVDAVRSRLTTFDRLSPDTAVIYPIMFTSRLELLMSLPSGLKRISVPVTSDRLTQEIRAFRRLIEKRTTREYLPHAQQLYDWLVRPLETDLSQPQITTLVFVPDSALRTIPLAALHDGTSFLINKFALAMTPGLTLTDPRPLNRDKLRFLTAGLTKSVQGFPPLPYVADEVESIHRLYKSDQLMNNAFQSSRLERELREGGYGGLHIATHGKFSTDVNDSFLLTFDGKLTMHTLDQLVGLFRFRQEPLELLTLSACQTGVGDDRAALGLAGVALKAGARSALATLWFINDEASATLISEFYRQLRNPALSKAVALQRAQLKLLSDRIYEHPAYWSPFLMLNNWL
;
A
#
# COMPACT_ATOMS: atom_id res chain seq x y z
N MET A 1 20.21 -24.44 23.09
CA MET A 1 20.80 -23.32 22.33
C MET A 1 20.72 -23.63 20.84
N PRO A 2 19.92 -22.86 20.09
CA PRO A 2 20.23 -22.49 18.71
C PRO A 2 20.23 -20.95 18.54
N SER A 3 21.04 -20.45 17.60
CA SER A 3 21.44 -19.06 17.36
C SER A 3 20.31 -18.04 17.10
N PRO A 4 20.47 -16.74 17.46
CA PRO A 4 19.48 -15.67 17.25
C PRO A 4 19.60 -14.96 15.89
N HIS A 5 19.99 -15.64 14.80
CA HIS A 5 20.37 -14.99 13.53
C HIS A 5 19.28 -14.90 12.43
N ARG A 6 17.98 -14.94 12.75
CA ARG A 6 16.93 -14.90 11.70
C ARG A 6 15.95 -13.73 11.72
N SER A 7 16.05 -12.84 12.70
CA SER A 7 15.27 -11.58 12.69
C SER A 7 15.96 -10.45 11.91
N LEU A 8 17.25 -10.58 11.59
CA LEU A 8 18.03 -9.57 10.85
C LEU A 8 17.77 -9.57 9.33
N VAL A 9 17.31 -10.69 8.77
CA VAL A 9 17.21 -10.91 7.32
C VAL A 9 15.99 -10.21 6.70
N LEU A 10 14.98 -9.84 7.48
CA LEU A 10 13.79 -9.16 6.95
C LEU A 10 13.92 -7.64 6.79
N PHE A 11 15.01 -7.01 7.27
CA PHE A 11 15.16 -5.55 7.23
C PHE A 11 15.98 -5.00 6.04
N ILE A 12 16.54 -5.87 5.19
CA ILE A 12 17.32 -5.47 3.99
C ILE A 12 16.47 -4.64 2.98
N LEU A 13 15.17 -4.49 3.23
CA LEU A 13 14.15 -4.15 2.25
C LEU A 13 13.36 -2.86 2.58
N HIS A 14 13.95 -1.77 3.13
CA HIS A 14 13.15 -0.61 3.62
C HIS A 14 13.64 0.80 3.21
N ARG A 15 14.26 0.99 2.03
CA ARG A 15 15.07 2.21 1.77
C ARG A 15 15.01 2.81 0.36
N ALA A 16 13.83 3.20 -0.14
CA ALA A 16 13.73 3.83 -1.48
C ALA A 16 13.24 5.30 -1.51
N CYS A 17 12.51 5.81 -0.52
CA CYS A 17 11.76 7.06 -0.69
C CYS A 17 12.56 8.36 -0.81
N PHE A 18 13.77 8.45 -0.24
CA PHE A 18 14.36 9.77 -0.02
C PHE A 18 15.13 10.35 -1.23
N LEU A 19 15.26 9.59 -2.33
CA LEU A 19 16.25 9.91 -3.36
C LEU A 19 15.72 10.50 -4.66
N LEU A 20 14.39 10.60 -4.82
CA LEU A 20 13.77 11.34 -5.93
C LEU A 20 13.72 12.86 -5.70
N LEU A 21 13.94 13.32 -4.47
CA LEU A 21 13.95 14.75 -4.09
C LEU A 21 15.30 15.46 -4.32
N VAL A 22 16.37 14.73 -4.67
CA VAL A 22 17.76 15.28 -4.65
C VAL A 22 18.15 16.02 -5.94
N THR A 23 17.42 15.89 -7.04
CA THR A 23 17.84 16.43 -8.36
C THR A 23 17.31 17.84 -8.71
N GLY A 24 16.70 18.55 -7.76
CA GLY A 24 15.87 19.74 -8.06
C GLY A 24 16.57 21.10 -8.21
N LEU A 25 17.71 21.34 -7.57
CA LEU A 25 18.19 22.72 -7.35
C LEU A 25 19.37 23.17 -8.21
N LEU A 26 20.01 22.28 -8.96
CA LEU A 26 21.27 22.61 -9.65
C LEU A 26 21.10 23.45 -10.92
N LEU A 27 19.91 23.49 -11.51
CA LEU A 27 19.72 24.04 -12.86
C LEU A 27 18.99 25.38 -12.94
N THR A 28 18.37 25.82 -11.85
CA THR A 28 17.67 27.11 -11.80
C THR A 28 18.55 28.23 -11.21
N ALA A 29 19.59 27.90 -10.43
CA ALA A 29 20.51 28.88 -9.86
C ALA A 29 21.26 29.71 -10.90
N THR A 30 21.41 29.22 -12.14
CA THR A 30 22.10 29.96 -13.21
C THR A 30 21.22 30.99 -13.92
N ARG A 31 19.88 30.90 -13.83
CA ARG A 31 18.98 31.87 -14.47
C ARG A 31 18.64 33.05 -13.55
N SER A 32 18.53 32.84 -12.23
CA SER A 32 18.07 33.87 -11.29
C SER A 32 19.11 34.92 -10.91
N GLU A 33 20.40 34.71 -11.20
CA GLU A 33 21.44 35.67 -10.78
C GLU A 33 21.49 36.96 -11.60
N SER A 34 20.78 37.05 -12.73
CA SER A 34 21.06 38.10 -13.71
C SER A 34 20.25 39.39 -13.60
N HIS A 35 19.16 39.50 -12.82
CA HIS A 35 18.34 40.74 -12.90
C HIS A 35 17.75 41.37 -11.63
N ASP A 36 17.71 40.76 -10.43
CA ASP A 36 17.00 41.44 -9.32
C ASP A 36 17.37 41.01 -7.88
N ALA A 37 18.62 40.59 -7.63
CA ALA A 37 19.02 39.99 -6.34
C ALA A 37 18.86 40.92 -5.11
N SER A 38 18.77 42.24 -5.31
CA SER A 38 18.56 43.24 -4.25
C SER A 38 17.12 43.71 -4.08
N SER A 39 16.18 43.28 -4.94
CA SER A 39 14.76 43.58 -4.75
C SER A 39 14.17 42.78 -3.58
N PRO A 40 13.04 43.22 -3.01
CA PRO A 40 12.30 42.40 -2.04
C PRO A 40 12.03 40.98 -2.55
N ALA A 41 11.73 40.81 -3.85
CA ALA A 41 11.49 39.49 -4.45
C ALA A 41 12.76 38.63 -4.53
N GLY A 42 13.88 39.22 -4.93
CA GLY A 42 15.19 38.57 -4.98
C GLY A 42 15.72 38.17 -3.60
N LEU A 43 15.50 39.02 -2.58
CA LEU A 43 15.81 38.68 -1.19
C LEU A 43 14.98 37.48 -0.72
N SER A 44 13.66 37.49 -0.95
CA SER A 44 12.79 36.36 -0.60
C SER A 44 13.23 35.07 -1.32
N MET A 45 13.65 35.14 -2.60
CA MET A 45 14.20 33.97 -3.29
C MET A 45 15.44 33.40 -2.59
N LYS A 46 16.37 34.26 -2.21
CA LYS A 46 17.62 33.88 -1.53
C LYS A 46 17.37 33.30 -0.14
N GLU A 47 16.49 33.94 0.64
CA GLU A 47 16.08 33.45 1.95
C GLU A 47 15.42 32.06 1.84
N GLY A 48 14.58 31.86 0.81
CA GLY A 48 14.00 30.55 0.53
C GLY A 48 15.04 29.47 0.23
N VAL A 49 16.05 29.77 -0.59
CA VAL A 49 17.17 28.83 -0.87
C VAL A 49 17.95 28.51 0.41
N GLN A 50 18.27 29.51 1.23
CA GLN A 50 18.98 29.31 2.50
C GLN A 50 18.18 28.50 3.52
N ALA A 51 16.86 28.70 3.57
CA ALA A 51 15.96 27.89 4.40
C ALA A 51 15.91 26.44 3.89
N PHE A 52 15.82 26.23 2.58
CA PHE A 52 15.78 24.91 1.97
C PHE A 52 17.08 24.11 2.20
N GLU A 53 18.25 24.76 2.05
CA GLU A 53 19.56 24.14 2.31
C GLU A 53 19.75 23.71 3.77
N ARG A 54 19.06 24.35 4.72
CA ARG A 54 19.07 23.94 6.14
C ARG A 54 17.95 22.94 6.49
N GLY A 55 17.15 22.52 5.51
CA GLY A 55 16.02 21.61 5.71
C GLY A 55 14.76 22.26 6.30
N ALA A 56 14.69 23.59 6.37
CA ALA A 56 13.54 24.35 6.86
C ALA A 56 12.53 24.60 5.73
N PHE A 57 11.87 23.53 5.26
CA PHE A 57 11.01 23.59 4.07
C PHE A 57 9.77 24.48 4.22
N GLY A 58 9.23 24.59 5.44
CA GLY A 58 8.11 25.49 5.73
C GLY A 58 8.48 26.96 5.54
N GLU A 59 9.65 27.37 6.05
CA GLU A 59 10.21 28.71 5.83
C GLU A 59 10.50 28.93 4.34
N ALA A 60 11.16 27.97 3.68
CA ALA A 60 11.47 28.04 2.26
C ALA A 60 10.22 28.25 1.39
N LEU A 61 9.16 27.47 1.65
CA LEU A 61 7.89 27.60 0.96
C LEU A 61 7.26 28.99 1.16
N SER A 62 7.32 29.53 2.38
CA SER A 62 6.80 30.86 2.68
C SER A 62 7.53 31.94 1.89
N HIS A 63 8.87 31.92 1.90
CA HIS A 63 9.69 32.88 1.17
C HIS A 63 9.49 32.79 -0.35
N TRP A 64 9.42 31.59 -0.92
CA TRP A 64 9.22 31.43 -2.37
C TRP A 64 7.80 31.79 -2.82
N LYS A 65 6.77 31.55 -2.00
CA LYS A 65 5.41 32.06 -2.27
C LYS A 65 5.38 33.59 -2.26
N GLN A 66 6.06 34.22 -1.31
CA GLN A 66 6.19 35.68 -1.26
C GLN A 66 6.91 36.21 -2.51
N ALA A 67 8.02 35.59 -2.91
CA ALA A 67 8.72 35.96 -4.14
C ALA A 67 7.81 35.83 -5.38
N ALA A 68 7.04 34.75 -5.50
CA ALA A 68 6.12 34.55 -6.61
C ALA A 68 5.05 35.65 -6.71
N GLU A 69 4.45 36.07 -5.59
CA GLU A 69 3.47 37.17 -5.59
C GLU A 69 4.12 38.54 -5.88
N LEU A 70 5.36 38.77 -5.43
CA LEU A 70 6.09 40.00 -5.75
C LEU A 70 6.45 40.08 -7.24
N TYR A 71 6.92 38.99 -7.84
CA TYR A 71 7.22 38.93 -9.28
C TYR A 71 5.96 39.06 -10.14
N LYS A 72 4.84 38.51 -9.69
CA LYS A 72 3.54 38.75 -10.31
C LYS A 72 3.16 40.23 -10.29
N GLY A 73 3.36 40.90 -9.14
CA GLY A 73 3.09 42.34 -8.99
C GLY A 73 3.98 43.23 -9.85
N SER A 74 5.23 42.83 -10.09
CA SER A 74 6.16 43.53 -10.98
C SER A 74 6.07 43.13 -12.46
N GLY A 75 5.26 42.12 -12.79
CA GLY A 75 5.10 41.61 -14.16
C GLY A 75 6.28 40.75 -14.66
N ASN A 76 7.18 40.31 -13.78
CA ASN A 76 8.32 39.45 -14.13
C ASN A 76 7.91 37.97 -14.19
N ALA A 77 7.26 37.58 -15.29
CA ALA A 77 6.76 36.23 -15.48
C ALA A 77 7.85 35.12 -15.40
N PRO A 78 9.06 35.28 -16.00
CA PRO A 78 10.11 34.26 -15.86
C PRO A 78 10.54 34.01 -14.41
N ALA A 79 10.75 35.06 -13.62
CA ALA A 79 11.13 34.90 -12.22
C ALA A 79 9.98 34.37 -11.35
N GLN A 80 8.73 34.67 -11.72
CA GLN A 80 7.55 34.06 -11.10
C GLN A 80 7.50 32.55 -11.33
N VAL A 81 7.81 32.08 -12.55
CA VAL A 81 7.88 30.64 -12.88
C VAL A 81 8.90 29.94 -11.98
N ASP A 82 10.11 30.49 -11.84
CA ASP A 82 11.15 29.92 -10.99
C ASP A 82 10.70 29.84 -9.51
N ALA A 83 10.10 30.90 -8.98
CA ALA A 83 9.60 30.93 -7.60
C ALA A 83 8.49 29.89 -7.36
N LEU A 84 7.61 29.65 -8.34
CA LEU A 84 6.58 28.61 -8.29
C LEU A 84 7.17 27.20 -8.35
N VAL A 85 8.19 26.99 -9.19
CA VAL A 85 8.92 25.72 -9.26
C VAL A 85 9.59 25.42 -7.91
N PHE A 86 10.31 26.36 -7.31
CA PHE A 86 10.91 26.15 -5.99
C PHE A 86 9.86 25.92 -4.89
N SER A 87 8.76 26.68 -4.92
CA SER A 87 7.62 26.46 -4.01
C SER A 87 7.09 25.03 -4.12
N SER A 88 6.97 24.49 -5.34
CA SER A 88 6.52 23.11 -5.54
C SER A 88 7.46 22.09 -4.91
N GLN A 89 8.78 22.32 -4.97
CA GLN A 89 9.78 21.43 -4.36
C GLN A 89 9.70 21.45 -2.84
N ALA A 90 9.55 22.63 -2.22
CA ALA A 90 9.33 22.73 -0.78
C ALA A 90 8.00 22.08 -0.36
N SER A 91 6.92 22.28 -1.12
CA SER A 91 5.65 21.60 -0.89
C SER A 91 5.79 20.07 -0.97
N MET A 92 6.50 19.54 -1.96
CA MET A 92 6.78 18.10 -2.05
C MET A 92 7.59 17.59 -0.86
N ALA A 93 8.59 18.34 -0.39
CA ALA A 93 9.38 17.98 0.78
C ALA A 93 8.55 18.00 2.10
N LEU A 94 7.45 18.77 2.13
CA LEU A 94 6.47 18.80 3.21
C LEU A 94 5.33 17.77 3.03
N GLY A 95 5.36 16.95 1.98
CA GLY A 95 4.27 16.01 1.66
C GLY A 95 3.04 16.63 1.00
N GLN A 96 3.07 17.93 0.69
CA GLN A 96 1.98 18.69 0.11
C GLN A 96 1.91 18.53 -1.42
N SER A 97 1.54 17.32 -1.87
CA SER A 97 1.51 16.97 -3.30
C SER A 97 0.53 17.80 -4.13
N LYS A 98 -0.69 18.03 -3.62
CA LYS A 98 -1.72 18.83 -4.31
C LYS A 98 -1.25 20.29 -4.51
N PRO A 99 -0.80 21.04 -3.49
CA PRO A 99 -0.24 22.37 -3.69
C PRO A 99 0.98 22.43 -4.62
N ALA A 100 1.83 21.39 -4.60
CA ALA A 100 2.98 21.32 -5.49
C ALA A 100 2.56 21.24 -6.97
N LEU A 101 1.65 20.33 -7.30
CA LEU A 101 1.11 20.19 -8.65
C LEU A 101 0.42 21.47 -9.13
N GLN A 102 -0.39 22.12 -8.28
CA GLN A 102 -1.04 23.40 -8.61
C GLN A 102 -0.03 24.50 -8.93
N SER A 103 1.07 24.58 -8.17
CA SER A 103 2.14 25.56 -8.41
C SER A 103 2.83 25.30 -9.75
N LEU A 104 3.07 24.04 -10.10
CA LEU A 104 3.67 23.64 -11.37
C LEU A 104 2.74 23.85 -12.57
N GLU A 105 1.44 23.58 -12.44
CA GLU A 105 0.45 23.85 -13.48
C GLU A 105 0.35 25.36 -13.78
N LEU A 106 0.38 26.20 -12.74
CA LEU A 106 0.44 27.65 -12.91
C LEU A 106 1.74 28.08 -13.57
N ALA A 107 2.89 27.52 -13.14
CA ALA A 107 4.18 27.78 -13.75
C ALA A 107 4.21 27.39 -15.24
N LEU A 108 3.56 26.27 -15.60
CA LEU A 108 3.49 25.79 -16.98
C LEU A 108 2.67 26.75 -17.85
N ALA A 109 1.51 27.19 -17.36
CA ALA A 109 0.68 28.16 -18.07
C ALA A 109 1.42 29.50 -18.31
N LEU A 110 2.21 29.95 -17.32
CA LEU A 110 3.02 31.16 -17.44
C LEU A 110 4.19 30.97 -18.43
N ALA A 111 4.91 29.85 -18.34
CA ALA A 111 6.01 29.53 -19.25
C ALA A 111 5.53 29.42 -20.71
N HIS A 112 4.39 28.75 -20.93
CA HIS A 112 3.76 28.63 -22.24
C HIS A 112 3.36 29.99 -22.82
N LYS A 113 2.72 30.85 -22.00
CA LYS A 113 2.36 32.22 -22.41
C LYS A 113 3.60 33.09 -22.72
N GLY A 114 4.70 32.86 -22.01
CA GLY A 114 5.97 33.55 -22.22
C GLY A 114 6.71 33.14 -23.49
N GLY A 115 6.37 31.98 -24.09
CA GLY A 115 6.96 31.50 -25.33
C GLY A 115 8.43 31.09 -25.21
N ASP A 116 8.90 30.72 -24.00
CA ASP A 116 10.26 30.23 -23.74
C ASP A 116 10.27 28.68 -23.67
N PRO A 117 10.75 27.98 -24.70
CA PRO A 117 10.72 26.51 -24.74
C PRO A 117 11.58 25.85 -23.66
N LEU A 118 12.62 26.52 -23.15
CA LEU A 118 13.47 25.99 -22.08
C LEU A 118 12.80 26.12 -20.71
N ALA A 119 12.07 27.22 -20.47
CA ALA A 119 11.23 27.35 -19.28
C ALA A 119 10.10 26.32 -19.28
N GLU A 120 9.44 26.12 -20.42
CA GLU A 120 8.40 25.11 -20.59
C GLU A 120 8.95 23.69 -20.34
N ALA A 121 10.08 23.34 -20.96
CA ALA A 121 10.75 22.06 -20.73
C ALA A 121 11.15 21.86 -19.25
N SER A 122 11.65 22.91 -18.58
CA SER A 122 11.99 22.84 -17.16
C SER A 122 10.77 22.52 -16.29
N VAL A 123 9.64 23.21 -16.49
CA VAL A 123 8.41 22.97 -15.72
C VAL A 123 7.84 21.58 -16.00
N LEU A 124 7.81 21.14 -17.26
CA LEU A 124 7.38 19.80 -17.64
C LEU A 124 8.25 18.72 -16.97
N GLY A 125 9.57 18.93 -16.91
CA GLY A 125 10.49 18.03 -16.20
C GLY A 125 10.16 17.93 -14.71
N HIS A 126 9.84 19.06 -14.06
CA HIS A 126 9.42 19.08 -12.65
C HIS A 126 8.06 18.41 -12.41
N LEU A 127 7.10 18.56 -13.34
CA LEU A 127 5.84 17.80 -13.32
C LEU A 127 6.13 16.31 -13.43
N GLY A 128 6.94 15.89 -14.40
CA GLY A 128 7.37 14.51 -14.59
C GLY A 128 7.98 13.91 -13.31
N ARG A 129 8.90 14.62 -12.66
CA ARG A 129 9.52 14.19 -11.39
C ARG A 129 8.55 14.16 -10.21
N THR A 130 7.62 15.12 -10.17
CA THR A 130 6.56 15.12 -9.15
C THR A 130 5.70 13.88 -9.31
N TYR A 131 5.27 13.57 -10.54
CA TYR A 131 4.50 12.37 -10.82
C TYR A 131 5.29 11.06 -10.59
N LEU A 132 6.60 11.04 -10.84
CA LEU A 132 7.48 9.92 -10.44
C LEU A 132 7.45 9.70 -8.93
N THR A 133 7.58 10.78 -8.15
CA THR A 133 7.54 10.74 -6.69
C THR A 133 6.19 10.24 -6.17
N LEU A 134 5.10 10.60 -6.87
CA LEU A 134 3.73 10.14 -6.58
C LEU A 134 3.41 8.78 -7.22
N ARG A 135 4.36 8.14 -7.91
CA ARG A 135 4.21 6.83 -8.59
C ARG A 135 3.08 6.78 -9.61
N ARG A 136 2.76 7.93 -10.21
CA ARG A 136 1.83 8.08 -11.33
C ARG A 136 2.63 7.97 -12.62
N LEU A 137 3.06 6.73 -12.91
CA LEU A 137 4.01 6.42 -13.97
C LEU A 137 3.52 6.81 -15.38
N PRO A 138 2.22 6.67 -15.74
CA PRO A 138 1.73 7.14 -17.03
C PRO A 138 1.92 8.65 -17.23
N GLU A 139 1.52 9.45 -16.25
CA GLU A 139 1.65 10.91 -16.28
C GLU A 139 3.11 11.33 -16.25
N ALA A 140 3.93 10.69 -15.41
CA ALA A 140 5.37 10.91 -15.40
C ALA A 140 6.01 10.63 -16.78
N SER A 141 5.60 9.52 -17.41
CA SER A 141 6.06 9.14 -18.76
C SER A 141 5.70 10.20 -19.80
N GLU A 142 4.48 10.72 -19.74
CA GLU A 142 4.01 11.76 -20.65
C GLU A 142 4.85 13.04 -20.53
N TYR A 143 4.95 13.60 -19.32
CA TYR A 143 5.67 14.85 -19.10
C TYR A 143 7.18 14.75 -19.38
N LEU A 144 7.82 13.63 -19.01
CA LEU A 144 9.25 13.44 -19.24
C LEU A 144 9.58 13.28 -20.74
N HIS A 145 8.76 12.57 -21.52
CA HIS A 145 8.97 12.48 -22.96
C HIS A 145 8.65 13.77 -23.70
N GLN A 146 7.66 14.56 -23.24
CA GLN A 146 7.45 15.91 -23.76
C GLN A 146 8.66 16.81 -23.50
N THR A 147 9.22 16.74 -22.29
CA THR A 147 10.46 17.46 -21.92
C THR A 147 11.61 17.07 -22.83
N GLU A 148 11.86 15.76 -22.99
CA GLU A 148 12.90 15.24 -23.86
C GLU A 148 12.72 15.69 -25.32
N ALA A 149 11.49 15.65 -25.85
CA ALA A 149 11.19 16.06 -27.23
C ALA A 149 11.43 17.56 -27.46
N LEU A 150 11.17 18.42 -26.47
CA LEU A 150 11.52 19.84 -26.53
C LEU A 150 13.04 20.03 -26.49
N LEU A 151 13.74 19.32 -25.58
CA LEU A 151 15.19 19.42 -25.42
C LEU A 151 15.97 18.81 -26.60
N ARG A 152 15.40 17.90 -27.40
CA ARG A 152 16.04 17.46 -28.66
C ARG A 152 16.07 18.56 -29.72
N LYS A 153 15.19 19.56 -29.62
CA LYS A 153 15.11 20.71 -30.54
C LYS A 153 15.85 21.94 -30.02
N GLN A 154 16.31 21.91 -28.77
CA GLN A 154 16.91 23.04 -28.06
C GLN A 154 18.27 22.62 -27.49
N ASP A 155 19.29 23.46 -27.56
CA ASP A 155 20.61 23.10 -27.01
C ASP A 155 20.65 23.38 -25.49
N SER A 156 20.27 22.40 -24.69
CA SER A 156 20.46 22.43 -23.22
C SER A 156 20.94 21.09 -22.67
N PRO A 157 22.25 20.79 -22.79
CA PRO A 157 22.83 19.56 -22.28
C PRO A 157 22.61 19.34 -20.77
N PRO A 158 22.59 20.38 -19.89
CA PRO A 158 22.25 20.20 -18.49
C PRO A 158 20.82 19.70 -18.24
N LEU A 159 19.80 20.31 -18.85
CA LEU A 159 18.41 19.87 -18.71
C LEU A 159 18.21 18.47 -19.31
N MET A 160 18.92 18.16 -20.40
CA MET A 160 18.91 16.83 -21.00
C MET A 160 19.46 15.77 -20.03
N ALA A 161 20.61 16.05 -19.39
CA ALA A 161 21.19 15.15 -18.40
C ALA A 161 20.21 14.83 -17.25
N THR A 162 19.53 15.86 -16.74
CA THR A 162 18.52 15.70 -15.68
C THR A 162 17.32 14.88 -16.15
N THR A 163 16.82 15.15 -17.35
CA THR A 163 15.67 14.43 -17.94
C THR A 163 16.00 12.95 -18.18
N LEU A 164 17.21 12.65 -18.66
CA LEU A 164 17.68 11.28 -18.86
C LEU A 164 17.80 10.52 -17.53
N ASN A 165 18.27 11.16 -16.46
CA ASN A 165 18.26 10.54 -15.13
C ASN A 165 16.82 10.23 -14.68
N ASP A 166 15.90 11.17 -14.85
CA ASP A 166 14.50 10.95 -14.43
C ASP A 166 13.81 9.86 -15.28
N LEU A 167 14.08 9.80 -16.59
CA LEU A 167 13.66 8.71 -17.47
C LEU A 167 14.27 7.38 -17.04
N GLY A 168 15.55 7.35 -16.66
CA GLY A 168 16.18 6.16 -16.08
C GLY A 168 15.44 5.68 -14.83
N VAL A 169 15.04 6.60 -13.94
CA VAL A 169 14.19 6.23 -12.79
C VAL A 169 12.84 5.70 -13.25
N LEU A 170 12.16 6.35 -14.19
CA LEU A 170 10.89 5.88 -14.75
C LEU A 170 10.99 4.42 -15.26
N PHE A 171 12.02 4.11 -16.04
CA PHE A 171 12.24 2.78 -16.59
C PHE A 171 12.58 1.76 -15.50
N ALA A 172 13.37 2.15 -14.50
CA ALA A 172 13.65 1.32 -13.34
C ALA A 172 12.38 0.93 -12.59
N LEU A 173 11.44 1.88 -12.43
CA LEU A 173 10.14 1.61 -11.78
C LEU A 173 9.20 0.76 -12.63
N LYS A 174 9.32 0.82 -13.96
CA LYS A 174 8.63 -0.08 -14.90
C LYS A 174 9.31 -1.46 -15.02
N GLN A 175 10.34 -1.75 -14.21
CA GLN A 175 11.14 -2.98 -14.26
C GLN A 175 11.86 -3.19 -15.61
N GLN A 176 12.15 -2.11 -16.32
CA GLN A 176 12.89 -2.10 -17.58
C GLN A 176 14.37 -1.78 -17.32
N ASP A 177 15.02 -2.64 -16.55
CA ASP A 177 16.32 -2.33 -15.93
C ASP A 177 17.47 -2.09 -16.93
N LYS A 178 17.45 -2.75 -18.08
CA LYS A 178 18.45 -2.49 -19.14
C LYS A 178 18.31 -1.08 -19.72
N VAL A 179 17.09 -0.66 -20.05
CA VAL A 179 16.79 0.67 -20.59
C VAL A 179 17.06 1.74 -19.54
N ALA A 180 16.75 1.45 -18.27
CA ALA A 180 17.07 2.34 -17.16
C ALA A 180 18.58 2.57 -17.03
N LEU A 181 19.39 1.50 -17.12
CA LEU A 181 20.84 1.59 -17.05
C LEU A 181 21.42 2.43 -18.18
N GLU A 182 20.96 2.23 -19.42
CA GLU A 182 21.35 3.03 -20.59
C GLU A 182 21.07 4.53 -20.36
N ALA A 183 19.84 4.87 -19.94
CA ALA A 183 19.46 6.25 -19.64
C ALA A 183 20.32 6.89 -18.53
N PHE A 184 20.65 6.15 -17.47
CA PHE A 184 21.57 6.64 -16.44
C PHE A 184 22.99 6.86 -16.96
N GLN A 185 23.50 5.96 -17.81
CA GLN A 185 24.83 6.10 -18.40
C GLN A 185 24.89 7.31 -19.35
N GLU A 186 23.88 7.53 -20.17
CA GLU A 186 23.77 8.72 -21.02
C GLU A 186 23.70 10.00 -20.17
N SER A 187 22.90 10.00 -19.11
CA SER A 187 22.84 11.12 -18.14
C SER A 187 24.22 11.43 -17.55
N VAL A 188 24.99 10.42 -17.17
CA VAL A 188 26.37 10.58 -16.66
C VAL A 188 27.26 11.27 -17.70
N VAL A 189 27.21 10.83 -18.96
CA VAL A 189 28.01 11.41 -20.05
C VAL A 189 27.69 12.90 -20.22
N HIS A 190 26.41 13.25 -20.31
CA HIS A 190 25.98 14.66 -20.42
C HIS A 190 26.37 15.49 -19.19
N ALA A 191 26.19 14.93 -17.98
CA ALA A 191 26.55 15.61 -16.73
C ALA A 191 28.06 15.85 -16.62
N GLN A 192 28.90 14.91 -17.08
CA GLN A 192 30.36 15.09 -17.10
C GLN A 192 30.80 16.14 -18.10
N HIS A 193 30.26 16.10 -19.32
CA HIS A 193 30.57 17.11 -20.34
C HIS A 193 30.19 18.54 -19.89
N THR A 194 29.13 18.66 -19.10
CA THR A 194 28.64 19.93 -18.56
C THR A 194 29.19 20.29 -17.19
N LYS A 195 30.11 19.48 -16.63
CA LYS A 195 30.71 19.69 -15.30
C LYS A 195 29.68 19.79 -14.16
N LEU A 196 28.71 18.87 -14.16
CA LEU A 196 27.69 18.70 -13.12
C LEU A 196 27.99 17.46 -12.25
N PRO A 197 29.02 17.50 -11.36
CA PRO A 197 29.49 16.33 -10.61
C PRO A 197 28.41 15.71 -9.72
N LEU A 198 27.54 16.52 -9.11
CA LEU A 198 26.45 16.02 -8.26
C LEU A 198 25.41 15.22 -9.06
N LEU A 199 25.05 15.67 -10.27
CA LEU A 199 24.16 14.93 -11.15
C LEU A 199 24.83 13.65 -11.66
N ALA A 200 26.12 13.71 -12.01
CA ALA A 200 26.88 12.55 -12.41
C ALA A 200 26.99 11.50 -11.29
N ALA A 201 27.18 11.93 -10.03
CA ALA A 201 27.15 11.05 -8.86
C ALA A 201 25.76 10.42 -8.64
N THR A 202 24.70 11.22 -8.79
CA THR A 202 23.32 10.76 -8.63
C THR A 202 22.97 9.70 -9.68
N ALA A 203 23.24 9.96 -10.95
CA ALA A 203 22.97 9.03 -12.04
C ALA A 203 23.81 7.74 -11.90
N ARG A 204 25.08 7.84 -11.49
CA ARG A 204 25.89 6.64 -11.16
C ARG A 204 25.35 5.83 -10.00
N THR A 205 24.87 6.49 -8.94
CA THR A 205 24.26 5.81 -7.79
C THR A 205 22.99 5.07 -8.22
N ASN A 206 22.19 5.66 -9.11
CA ASN A 206 21.00 5.02 -9.66
C ASN A 206 21.35 3.87 -10.63
N ALA A 207 22.40 4.02 -11.43
CA ALA A 207 22.96 2.96 -12.26
C ALA A 207 23.43 1.77 -11.40
N ALA A 208 24.14 2.03 -10.29
CA ALA A 208 24.59 1.00 -9.36
C ALA A 208 23.43 0.16 -8.79
N ARG A 209 22.33 0.81 -8.36
CA ARG A 209 21.12 0.10 -7.92
C ARG A 209 20.51 -0.77 -9.02
N THR A 210 20.54 -0.28 -10.25
CA THR A 210 20.02 -1.00 -11.41
C THR A 210 20.91 -2.20 -11.77
N LEU A 211 22.23 -2.05 -11.67
CA LEU A 211 23.21 -3.12 -11.84
C LEU A 211 23.01 -4.25 -10.82
N LEU A 212 22.69 -3.93 -9.56
CA LEU A 212 22.32 -4.94 -8.57
C LEU A 212 21.10 -5.77 -8.98
N ARG A 213 20.06 -5.15 -9.56
CA ARG A 213 18.87 -5.87 -10.08
C ARG A 213 19.17 -6.73 -11.30
N LEU A 214 20.17 -6.33 -12.07
CA LEU A 214 20.71 -7.11 -13.20
C LEU A 214 21.70 -8.20 -12.76
N ASP A 215 21.87 -8.42 -11.46
CA ASP A 215 22.83 -9.38 -10.87
C ASP A 215 24.30 -9.08 -11.26
N GLN A 216 24.65 -7.79 -11.31
CA GLN A 216 26.00 -7.28 -11.64
C GLN A 216 26.63 -6.51 -10.46
N PRO A 217 26.93 -7.18 -9.32
CA PRO A 217 27.40 -6.51 -8.11
C PRO A 217 28.80 -5.90 -8.24
N ALA A 218 29.68 -6.46 -9.07
CA ALA A 218 31.01 -5.90 -9.32
C ALA A 218 30.93 -4.55 -10.05
N ASP A 219 30.13 -4.47 -11.11
CA ASP A 219 29.91 -3.23 -11.85
C ASP A 219 29.17 -2.20 -11.00
N SER A 220 28.20 -2.64 -10.18
CA SER A 220 27.55 -1.77 -9.20
C SER A 220 28.55 -1.13 -8.26
N ARG A 221 29.53 -1.89 -7.75
CA ARG A 221 30.58 -1.35 -6.89
C ARG A 221 31.43 -0.32 -7.63
N LEU A 222 31.87 -0.61 -8.86
CA LEU A 222 32.65 0.35 -9.66
C LEU A 222 31.88 1.65 -9.91
N ALA A 223 30.58 1.56 -10.18
CA ALA A 223 29.73 2.73 -10.36
C ALA A 223 29.61 3.57 -9.07
N LEU A 224 29.54 2.94 -7.89
CA LEU A 224 29.51 3.65 -6.59
C LEU A 224 30.84 4.28 -6.24
N ASP A 225 31.95 3.59 -6.49
CA ASP A 225 33.29 4.13 -6.27
C ASP A 225 33.45 5.42 -7.08
N ALA A 226 33.09 5.38 -8.37
CA ALA A 226 33.11 6.56 -9.22
C ALA A 226 32.11 7.65 -8.79
N ALA A 227 30.93 7.28 -8.25
CA ALA A 227 29.98 8.25 -7.71
C ALA A 227 30.56 9.00 -6.49
N LEU A 228 31.26 8.27 -5.61
CA LEU A 228 31.89 8.83 -4.42
C LEU A 228 33.04 9.79 -4.79
N ASP A 229 33.81 9.49 -5.83
CA ASP A 229 34.85 10.39 -6.34
C ASP A 229 34.25 11.76 -6.71
N HIS A 230 33.13 11.79 -7.46
CA HIS A 230 32.44 13.04 -7.81
C HIS A 230 31.90 13.80 -6.59
N LEU A 231 31.48 13.10 -5.54
CA LEU A 231 30.98 13.73 -4.31
C LEU A 231 32.12 14.27 -3.42
N SER A 232 33.28 13.63 -3.43
CA SER A 232 34.43 13.99 -2.60
C SER A 232 34.89 15.42 -2.89
N ASP A 233 34.91 15.81 -4.17
CA ASP A 233 35.34 17.13 -4.65
C ASP A 233 34.32 18.25 -4.41
N LEU A 234 33.09 17.92 -4.00
CA LEU A 234 32.05 18.93 -3.78
C LEU A 234 32.26 19.69 -2.46
N PRO A 235 31.92 21.00 -2.41
CA PRO A 235 31.88 21.74 -1.15
C PRO A 235 30.77 21.17 -0.23
N PRO A 236 30.91 21.37 1.10
CA PRO A 236 29.86 21.03 2.05
C PRO A 236 28.51 21.64 1.66
N SER A 237 27.49 20.80 1.52
CA SER A 237 26.13 21.20 1.16
C SER A 237 25.15 20.11 1.57
N ARG A 238 23.86 20.45 1.67
CA ARG A 238 22.80 19.46 1.91
C ARG A 238 22.83 18.37 0.85
N HIS A 239 22.99 18.76 -0.41
CA HIS A 239 23.02 17.85 -1.54
C HIS A 239 24.22 16.88 -1.50
N LYS A 240 25.42 17.34 -1.09
CA LYS A 240 26.57 16.44 -0.86
C LYS A 240 26.23 15.40 0.19
N SER A 241 25.68 15.82 1.34
CA SER A 241 25.32 14.90 2.42
C SER A 241 24.28 13.86 1.97
N LEU A 242 23.25 14.27 1.22
CA LEU A 242 22.25 13.35 0.66
C LEU A 242 22.85 12.38 -0.37
N GLY A 243 23.77 12.86 -1.23
CA GLY A 243 24.50 12.01 -2.16
C GLY A 243 25.35 10.96 -1.44
N LEU A 244 26.05 11.36 -0.37
CA LEU A 244 26.84 10.43 0.46
C LEU A 244 25.93 9.40 1.14
N ILE A 245 24.81 9.82 1.75
CA ILE A 245 23.81 8.89 2.31
C ILE A 245 23.39 7.89 1.24
N ALA A 246 23.05 8.38 0.05
CA ALA A 246 22.60 7.54 -1.06
C ALA A 246 23.61 6.46 -1.45
N VAL A 247 24.90 6.83 -1.53
CA VAL A 247 26.00 5.91 -1.82
C VAL A 247 26.20 4.90 -0.68
N GLY A 248 26.22 5.36 0.58
CA GLY A 248 26.36 4.51 1.76
C GLY A 248 25.28 3.43 1.84
N LEU A 249 24.03 3.79 1.52
CA LEU A 249 22.90 2.86 1.48
C LEU A 249 23.00 1.78 0.39
N VAL A 250 23.74 2.03 -0.71
CA VAL A 250 23.95 1.01 -1.75
C VAL A 250 25.17 0.15 -1.42
N TYR A 251 26.22 0.71 -0.80
CA TYR A 251 27.35 -0.10 -0.27
C TYR A 251 26.89 -1.13 0.76
N GLU A 252 26.01 -0.74 1.68
CA GLU A 252 25.38 -1.66 2.63
C GLU A 252 24.67 -2.82 1.91
N ARG A 253 23.88 -2.52 0.86
CA ARG A 253 23.17 -3.54 0.07
C ARG A 253 24.08 -4.44 -0.74
N LEU A 254 25.28 -4.00 -1.10
CA LEU A 254 26.26 -4.83 -1.81
C LEU A 254 26.82 -5.96 -0.95
N GLY A 255 26.83 -5.81 0.39
CA GLY A 255 27.44 -6.74 1.32
C GLY A 255 27.03 -8.21 1.11
N PRO A 256 25.72 -8.54 1.11
CA PRO A 256 25.24 -9.90 0.86
C PRO A 256 25.60 -10.47 -0.53
N HIS A 257 25.77 -9.63 -1.55
CA HIS A 257 26.11 -10.05 -2.92
C HIS A 257 27.62 -10.23 -3.13
N LEU A 258 28.45 -9.64 -2.28
CA LEU A 258 29.91 -9.75 -2.32
C LEU A 258 30.45 -10.16 -0.94
N PRO A 259 30.17 -11.39 -0.47
CA PRO A 259 30.51 -11.82 0.89
C PRO A 259 32.01 -11.78 1.18
N GLN A 260 32.87 -11.99 0.16
CA GLN A 260 34.33 -11.89 0.28
C GLN A 260 34.81 -10.44 0.54
N ASN A 261 33.96 -9.45 0.29
CA ASN A 261 34.22 -8.03 0.49
C ASN A 261 33.33 -7.42 1.57
N HIS A 262 32.72 -8.23 2.43
CA HIS A 262 31.79 -7.75 3.45
C HIS A 262 32.40 -6.65 4.34
N ASP A 263 33.50 -6.93 5.05
CA ASP A 263 34.09 -5.96 5.98
C ASP A 263 34.58 -4.67 5.28
N PRO A 264 35.26 -4.73 4.11
CA PRO A 264 35.60 -3.52 3.36
C PRO A 264 34.39 -2.69 2.93
N LEU A 265 33.29 -3.33 2.52
CA LEU A 265 32.05 -2.65 2.12
C LEU A 265 31.34 -2.02 3.33
N LEU A 266 31.30 -2.73 4.46
CA LEU A 266 30.77 -2.22 5.72
C LEU A 266 31.54 -0.97 6.17
N LEU A 267 32.88 -1.02 6.17
CA LEU A 267 33.73 0.10 6.51
C LEU A 267 33.51 1.30 5.56
N ARG A 268 33.38 1.05 4.25
CA ARG A 268 33.05 2.11 3.28
C ARG A 268 31.68 2.72 3.54
N ALA A 269 30.65 1.91 3.73
CA ALA A 269 29.31 2.40 4.05
C ALA A 269 29.31 3.25 5.32
N ALA A 270 29.97 2.78 6.38
CA ALA A 270 30.08 3.50 7.64
C ALA A 270 30.84 4.83 7.48
N GLY A 271 31.96 4.82 6.76
CA GLY A 271 32.77 6.02 6.50
C GLY A 271 32.00 7.09 5.72
N VAL A 272 31.30 6.70 4.66
CA VAL A 272 30.50 7.61 3.83
C VAL A 272 29.31 8.19 4.63
N LEU A 273 28.62 7.37 5.43
CA LEU A 273 27.52 7.85 6.28
C LEU A 273 28.02 8.78 7.40
N GLN A 274 29.20 8.51 7.95
CA GLN A 274 29.84 9.37 8.94
C GLN A 274 30.24 10.73 8.33
N GLU A 275 30.81 10.74 7.11
CA GLU A 275 31.09 11.98 6.38
C GLU A 275 29.80 12.77 6.11
N ALA A 276 28.74 12.09 5.68
CA ALA A 276 27.44 12.72 5.46
C ALA A 276 26.91 13.41 6.73
N ALA A 277 27.04 12.77 7.89
CA ALA A 277 26.67 13.33 9.18
C ALA A 277 27.52 14.57 9.50
N THR A 278 28.84 14.49 9.34
CA THR A 278 29.75 15.63 9.58
C THR A 278 29.43 16.82 8.68
N VAL A 279 29.15 16.58 7.39
CA VAL A 279 28.76 17.64 6.44
C VAL A 279 27.43 18.26 6.86
N ALA A 280 26.41 17.46 7.19
CA ALA A 280 25.10 17.97 7.60
C ALA A 280 25.15 18.76 8.92
N GLU A 281 25.96 18.30 9.89
CA GLU A 281 26.18 18.99 11.15
C GLU A 281 26.85 20.35 10.94
N GLY A 282 27.89 20.42 10.11
CA GLY A 282 28.56 21.68 9.76
C GLY A 282 27.66 22.68 9.04
N GLN A 283 26.70 22.20 8.25
CA GLN A 283 25.71 23.03 7.55
C GLN A 283 24.49 23.39 8.42
N ASN A 284 24.42 22.89 9.67
CA ASN A 284 23.25 23.00 10.54
C ASN A 284 21.95 22.46 9.90
N ASP A 285 22.07 21.47 8.99
CA ASP A 285 20.95 20.74 8.42
C ASP A 285 20.61 19.55 9.33
N ARG A 286 19.81 19.83 10.36
CA ARG A 286 19.43 18.83 11.36
C ARG A 286 18.62 17.68 10.75
N ARG A 287 17.78 17.95 9.74
CA ARG A 287 16.95 16.92 9.12
C ARG A 287 17.82 15.88 8.41
N THR A 288 18.78 16.31 7.60
CA THR A 288 19.71 15.40 6.92
C THR A 288 20.69 14.73 7.90
N LEU A 289 21.15 15.45 8.94
CA LEU A 289 21.97 14.87 10.00
C LEU A 289 21.27 13.69 10.69
N SER A 290 19.97 13.83 10.98
CA SER A 290 19.17 12.74 11.56
C SER A 290 19.18 11.50 10.67
N TYR A 291 19.07 11.66 9.35
CA TYR A 291 19.15 10.55 8.41
C TYR A 291 20.51 9.87 8.41
N ALA A 292 21.59 10.64 8.30
CA ALA A 292 22.95 10.08 8.30
C ALA A 292 23.23 9.28 9.58
N LEU A 293 22.87 9.82 10.75
CA LEU A 293 23.05 9.16 12.04
C LEU A 293 22.17 7.91 12.18
N GLY A 294 20.90 7.97 11.76
CA GLY A 294 19.98 6.85 11.86
C GLY A 294 20.39 5.69 10.94
N TYR A 295 20.79 6.00 9.71
CA TYR A 295 21.31 5.01 8.78
C TYR A 295 22.63 4.39 9.25
N LEU A 296 23.55 5.18 9.82
CA LEU A 296 24.76 4.65 10.43
C LEU A 296 24.46 3.76 11.65
N GLY A 297 23.52 4.19 12.50
CA GLY A 297 23.05 3.39 13.63
C GLY A 297 22.45 2.08 13.17
N HIS A 298 21.75 2.06 12.03
CA HIS A 298 21.17 0.84 11.48
C HIS A 298 22.24 -0.08 10.89
N LEU A 299 23.24 0.48 10.21
CA LEU A 299 24.36 -0.30 9.69
C LEU A 299 25.02 -1.10 10.84
N TYR A 300 25.17 -0.48 12.00
CA TYR A 300 25.66 -1.16 13.20
C TYR A 300 24.63 -2.09 13.86
N GLU A 301 23.33 -1.82 13.76
CA GLU A 301 22.27 -2.77 14.15
C GLU A 301 22.40 -4.07 13.34
N THR A 302 22.57 -3.97 12.02
CA THR A 302 22.73 -5.13 11.12
C THR A 302 24.07 -5.86 11.29
N ASP A 303 25.07 -5.18 11.81
CA ASP A 303 26.38 -5.77 12.16
C ASP A 303 26.40 -6.29 13.62
N ALA A 304 25.25 -6.33 14.30
CA ALA A 304 25.10 -6.76 15.69
C ALA A 304 25.92 -5.93 16.72
N ARG A 305 26.32 -4.71 16.37
CA ARG A 305 27.00 -3.73 17.22
C ARG A 305 25.99 -2.87 17.98
N LEU A 306 25.25 -3.51 18.89
CA LEU A 306 24.04 -2.94 19.50
C LEU A 306 24.27 -1.66 20.31
N ASP A 307 25.36 -1.56 21.07
CA ASP A 307 25.65 -0.36 21.88
C ASP A 307 25.90 0.88 21.01
N GLU A 308 26.63 0.70 19.91
CA GLU A 308 26.96 1.76 18.97
C GLU A 308 25.72 2.17 18.17
N ALA A 309 24.95 1.18 17.72
CA ALA A 309 23.65 1.37 17.09
C ALA A 309 22.70 2.17 18.00
N LEU A 310 22.62 1.81 19.29
CA LEU A 310 21.74 2.48 20.27
C LEU A 310 22.12 3.94 20.49
N ARG A 311 23.43 4.23 20.64
CA ARG A 311 23.91 5.62 20.79
C ARG A 311 23.57 6.46 19.56
N LEU A 312 23.84 5.95 18.36
CA LEU A 312 23.56 6.65 17.11
C LEU A 312 22.07 6.84 16.87
N THR A 313 21.26 5.82 17.13
CA THR A 313 19.80 5.89 17.00
C THR A 313 19.20 6.94 17.94
N ARG A 314 19.65 7.00 19.19
CA ARG A 314 19.20 8.03 20.16
C ARG A 314 19.59 9.44 19.71
N ARG A 315 20.80 9.63 19.15
CA ARG A 315 21.20 10.91 18.56
C ARG A 315 20.31 11.26 17.36
N ALA A 316 20.12 10.33 16.43
CA ALA A 316 19.26 10.51 15.26
C ALA A 316 17.82 10.90 15.64
N LEU A 317 17.27 10.24 16.67
CA LEU A 317 15.95 10.51 17.23
C LEU A 317 15.85 11.94 17.78
N PHE A 318 16.79 12.33 18.65
CA PHE A 318 16.83 13.68 19.22
C PHE A 318 16.96 14.74 18.11
N THR A 319 17.82 14.49 17.13
CA THR A 319 17.99 15.38 15.98
C THR A 319 16.70 15.50 15.16
N ALA A 320 16.00 14.39 14.88
CA ALA A 320 14.71 14.39 14.17
C ALA A 320 13.64 15.23 14.90
N GLN A 321 13.53 15.05 16.22
CA GLN A 321 12.59 15.81 17.05
C GLN A 321 12.90 17.31 17.00
N SER A 322 14.19 17.68 17.12
CA SER A 322 14.62 19.08 17.07
C SER A 322 14.43 19.76 15.70
N ALA A 323 14.20 18.98 14.65
CA ALA A 323 14.01 19.43 13.27
C ALA A 323 12.56 19.33 12.79
N ASP A 324 11.63 18.94 13.67
CA ASP A 324 10.23 18.64 13.37
C ASP A 324 10.08 17.76 12.12
N ALA A 325 10.83 16.66 12.10
CA ALA A 325 10.95 15.74 10.98
C ALA A 325 10.24 14.41 11.27
N PRO A 326 8.88 14.37 11.25
CA PRO A 326 8.12 13.17 11.62
C PRO A 326 8.48 11.95 10.77
N GLU A 327 8.87 12.15 9.50
CA GLU A 327 9.20 11.11 8.53
C GLU A 327 10.54 10.39 8.79
N SER A 328 11.44 11.02 9.56
CA SER A 328 12.65 10.39 10.09
C SER A 328 12.44 9.94 11.53
N LEU A 329 11.69 10.72 12.32
CA LEU A 329 11.38 10.45 13.72
C LEU A 329 10.76 9.06 13.93
N TYR A 330 9.70 8.70 13.19
CA TYR A 330 9.04 7.41 13.37
C TYR A 330 9.99 6.24 13.08
N ARG A 331 10.91 6.41 12.11
CA ARG A 331 11.89 5.38 11.72
C ARG A 331 12.87 5.11 12.85
N TRP A 332 13.33 6.16 13.51
CA TRP A 332 14.30 6.04 14.61
C TRP A 332 13.64 5.60 15.91
N GLN A 333 12.36 5.94 16.14
CA GLN A 333 11.55 5.35 17.22
C GLN A 333 11.39 3.84 17.02
N TRP A 334 11.10 3.42 15.80
CA TRP A 334 11.00 2.00 15.46
C TRP A 334 12.33 1.27 15.63
N GLN A 335 13.42 1.84 15.10
CA GLN A 335 14.76 1.29 15.27
C GLN A 335 15.19 1.21 16.74
N LEU A 336 14.88 2.22 17.53
CA LEU A 336 15.10 2.19 18.98
C LEU A 336 14.33 1.03 19.61
N GLY A 337 13.07 0.83 19.23
CA GLY A 337 12.27 -0.30 19.68
C GLY A 337 12.91 -1.65 19.37
N ARG A 338 13.43 -1.86 18.15
CA ARG A 338 14.16 -3.10 17.78
C ARG A 338 15.41 -3.31 18.61
N LEU A 339 16.22 -2.27 18.81
CA LEU A 339 17.44 -2.34 19.61
C LEU A 339 17.14 -2.66 21.08
N LEU A 340 16.12 -2.01 21.66
CA LEU A 340 15.67 -2.29 23.03
C LEU A 340 15.15 -3.72 23.18
N ALA A 341 14.38 -4.21 22.21
CA ALA A 341 13.90 -5.59 22.19
C ALA A 341 15.08 -6.58 22.12
N ALA A 342 16.08 -6.32 21.28
CA ALA A 342 17.30 -7.14 21.18
C ALA A 342 18.12 -7.14 22.49
N SER A 343 18.06 -6.06 23.27
CA SER A 343 18.66 -5.95 24.60
C SER A 343 17.79 -6.50 25.75
N GLY A 344 16.63 -7.09 25.44
CA GLY A 344 15.71 -7.66 26.44
C GLY A 344 14.85 -6.64 27.20
N GLN A 345 14.85 -5.37 26.80
CA GLN A 345 14.06 -4.29 27.42
C GLN A 345 12.66 -4.22 26.78
N LEU A 346 11.83 -5.23 27.07
CA LEU A 346 10.55 -5.45 26.39
C LEU A 346 9.56 -4.28 26.52
N ASP A 347 9.39 -3.74 27.73
CA ASP A 347 8.42 -2.66 27.98
C ASP A 347 8.85 -1.35 27.28
N ASP A 348 10.15 -1.01 27.31
CA ASP A 348 10.70 0.16 26.62
C ASP A 348 10.65 0.00 25.09
N ALA A 349 10.84 -1.23 24.60
CA ALA A 349 10.65 -1.56 23.21
C ALA A 349 9.20 -1.28 22.79
N ILE A 350 8.21 -1.87 23.48
CA ILE A 350 6.78 -1.66 23.20
C ILE A 350 6.42 -0.16 23.21
N ALA A 351 6.94 0.60 24.18
CA ALA A 351 6.73 2.04 24.23
C ALA A 351 7.28 2.76 22.98
N SER A 352 8.49 2.40 22.54
CA SER A 352 9.13 2.98 21.35
C SER A 352 8.36 2.64 20.05
N TYR A 353 7.87 1.40 19.92
CA TYR A 353 7.02 1.00 18.80
C TYR A 353 5.68 1.74 18.78
N ARG A 354 5.04 1.92 19.94
CA ARG A 354 3.79 2.70 20.04
C ARG A 354 4.01 4.16 19.63
N GLN A 355 5.13 4.75 20.04
CA GLN A 355 5.51 6.10 19.59
C GLN A 355 5.71 6.15 18.07
N ALA A 356 6.43 5.17 17.49
CA ALA A 356 6.62 5.09 16.05
C ALA A 356 5.30 4.99 15.29
N ALA A 357 4.38 4.12 15.73
CA ALA A 357 3.06 3.98 15.13
C ALA A 357 2.24 5.28 15.21
N SER A 358 2.29 5.97 16.35
CA SER A 358 1.62 7.25 16.56
C SER A 358 2.17 8.36 15.65
N THR A 359 3.49 8.49 15.56
CA THR A 359 4.17 9.48 14.70
C THR A 359 3.91 9.21 13.22
N LEU A 360 3.82 7.94 12.81
CA LEU A 360 3.54 7.56 11.43
C LEU A 360 2.11 7.89 11.00
N GLN A 361 1.13 7.76 11.90
CA GLN A 361 -0.30 7.89 11.60
C GLN A 361 -0.68 9.15 10.77
N PRO A 362 -0.23 10.39 11.11
CA PRO A 362 -0.58 11.59 10.35
C PRO A 362 0.14 11.75 9.01
N ILE A 363 1.34 11.19 8.83
CA ILE A 363 2.17 11.35 7.62
C ILE A 363 2.15 10.13 6.69
N ARG A 364 1.18 9.25 6.92
CA ARG A 364 1.22 7.89 6.40
C ARG A 364 0.99 7.83 4.89
N ILE A 365 0.18 8.73 4.35
CA ILE A 365 -0.15 8.75 2.92
C ILE A 365 1.09 9.14 2.13
N GLU A 366 1.80 10.15 2.60
CA GLU A 366 3.06 10.63 2.03
C GLU A 366 4.13 9.54 2.07
N VAL A 367 4.22 8.82 3.20
CA VAL A 367 5.16 7.69 3.34
C VAL A 367 4.78 6.52 2.44
N ALA A 368 3.49 6.16 2.34
CA ALA A 368 3.00 5.06 1.52
C ALA A 368 3.19 5.34 0.02
N GLN A 369 2.81 6.53 -0.45
CA GLN A 369 2.98 6.96 -1.84
C GLN A 369 4.44 6.94 -2.29
N ALA A 370 5.36 7.35 -1.43
CA ALA A 370 6.78 7.33 -1.75
C ALA A 370 7.38 5.90 -1.78
N SER A 371 6.74 4.93 -1.13
CA SER A 371 7.28 3.60 -0.83
C SER A 371 6.81 2.46 -1.75
N SER A 372 5.82 2.71 -2.62
CA SER A 372 4.88 1.65 -2.98
C SER A 372 5.40 0.48 -3.85
N ASP A 373 6.50 0.60 -4.61
CA ASP A 373 6.92 -0.49 -5.53
C ASP A 373 8.42 -0.49 -5.89
N ASP A 374 9.34 -0.52 -4.93
CA ASP A 374 10.70 -0.95 -5.28
C ASP A 374 10.69 -2.49 -5.37
N PRO A 375 10.94 -3.11 -6.54
CA PRO A 375 10.86 -4.56 -6.70
C PRO A 375 11.86 -5.32 -5.81
N ILE A 376 12.85 -4.63 -5.25
CA ILE A 376 13.73 -5.18 -4.22
C ILE A 376 13.11 -4.99 -2.83
N VAL A 377 12.48 -3.86 -2.54
CA VAL A 377 11.89 -3.53 -1.23
C VAL A 377 10.42 -3.98 -1.23
N GLY A 378 10.17 -5.19 -0.72
CA GLY A 378 8.83 -5.76 -0.59
C GLY A 378 7.77 -4.73 -0.16
N GLN A 379 6.61 -4.81 -0.81
CA GLN A 379 5.48 -3.87 -0.92
C GLN A 379 4.79 -3.43 0.40
N ASP A 380 5.46 -3.55 1.55
CA ASP A 380 4.86 -3.56 2.88
C ASP A 380 5.64 -2.64 3.85
N THR A 381 5.96 -1.40 3.47
CA THR A 381 6.91 -0.54 4.22
C THR A 381 6.48 -0.12 5.64
N VAL A 382 5.26 -0.43 6.03
CA VAL A 382 4.75 -0.20 7.39
C VAL A 382 4.32 -1.50 8.09
N LYS A 383 4.21 -2.63 7.37
CA LYS A 383 3.77 -3.90 7.95
C LYS A 383 4.70 -4.36 9.07
N PRO A 384 6.05 -4.35 8.89
CA PRO A 384 6.94 -4.83 9.93
C PRO A 384 6.78 -4.07 11.24
N LEU A 385 6.60 -2.74 11.21
CA LEU A 385 6.37 -1.93 12.41
C LEU A 385 5.19 -2.46 13.24
N PHE A 386 4.04 -2.70 12.61
CA PHE A 386 2.83 -3.14 13.30
C PHE A 386 2.89 -4.62 13.71
N PHE A 387 3.47 -5.48 12.87
CA PHE A 387 3.61 -6.90 13.18
C PHE A 387 4.64 -7.13 14.29
N GLU A 388 5.78 -6.45 14.27
CA GLU A 388 6.77 -6.51 15.35
C GLU A 388 6.20 -5.96 16.66
N LEU A 389 5.43 -4.86 16.63
CA LEU A 389 4.70 -4.38 17.81
C LEU A 389 3.72 -5.44 18.33
N ALA A 390 2.93 -6.05 17.44
CA ALA A 390 2.02 -7.13 17.82
C ALA A 390 2.77 -8.33 18.44
N ASP A 391 3.91 -8.73 17.87
CA ASP A 391 4.73 -9.83 18.40
C ASP A 391 5.24 -9.51 19.82
N LEU A 392 5.76 -8.29 20.04
CA LEU A 392 6.21 -7.87 21.37
C LEU A 392 5.08 -7.84 22.39
N LEU A 393 3.88 -7.40 21.99
CA LEU A 393 2.70 -7.41 22.85
C LEU A 393 2.25 -8.84 23.18
N LEU A 394 2.26 -9.75 22.21
CA LEU A 394 1.97 -11.17 22.44
C LEU A 394 3.01 -11.80 23.39
N GLN A 395 4.30 -11.48 23.22
CA GLN A 395 5.36 -11.92 24.14
C GLN A 395 5.12 -11.38 25.55
N ARG A 396 4.76 -10.10 25.70
CA ARG A 396 4.46 -9.49 26.99
C ARG A 396 3.24 -10.12 27.66
N ALA A 397 2.21 -10.45 26.89
CA ALA A 397 1.04 -11.19 27.38
C ALA A 397 1.45 -12.55 27.97
N SER A 398 2.35 -13.29 27.32
CA SER A 398 2.85 -14.58 27.81
C SER A 398 3.66 -14.49 29.12
N LEU A 399 4.26 -13.33 29.40
CA LEU A 399 5.05 -13.10 30.62
C LEU A 399 4.22 -12.49 31.75
N THR A 400 2.91 -12.29 31.55
CA THR A 400 2.03 -11.64 32.52
C THR A 400 1.17 -12.69 33.21
N GLU A 401 1.26 -12.79 34.54
CA GLU A 401 0.52 -13.78 35.33
C GLU A 401 -0.95 -13.39 35.56
N GLU A 402 -1.26 -12.09 35.59
CA GLU A 402 -2.61 -11.59 35.79
C GLU A 402 -3.42 -11.66 34.48
N ASP A 403 -4.47 -12.49 34.46
CA ASP A 403 -5.29 -12.76 33.27
C ASP A 403 -5.85 -11.48 32.61
N THR A 404 -6.32 -10.51 33.40
CA THR A 404 -6.88 -9.24 32.93
C THR A 404 -5.82 -8.38 32.23
N ALA A 405 -4.61 -8.32 32.81
CA ALA A 405 -3.49 -7.57 32.23
C ALA A 405 -2.96 -8.27 30.97
N ALA A 406 -2.86 -9.60 30.98
CA ALA A 406 -2.50 -10.40 29.82
C ALA A 406 -3.48 -10.20 28.66
N GLU A 407 -4.79 -10.21 28.95
CA GLU A 407 -5.83 -9.91 27.96
C GLU A 407 -5.72 -8.49 27.40
N GLY A 408 -5.36 -7.50 28.23
CA GLY A 408 -5.06 -6.14 27.77
C GLY A 408 -3.95 -6.08 26.71
N TYR A 409 -2.89 -6.90 26.85
CA TYR A 409 -1.84 -7.01 25.83
C TYR A 409 -2.30 -7.75 24.57
N LEU A 410 -3.15 -8.77 24.69
CA LEU A 410 -3.75 -9.45 23.54
C LEU A 410 -4.63 -8.50 22.71
N LEU A 411 -5.44 -7.69 23.38
CA LEU A 411 -6.24 -6.63 22.75
C LEU A 411 -5.35 -5.62 22.03
N ALA A 412 -4.28 -5.15 22.70
CA ALA A 412 -3.34 -4.22 22.08
C ALA A 412 -2.63 -4.85 20.85
N ALA A 413 -2.32 -6.14 20.88
CA ALA A 413 -1.72 -6.85 19.75
C ALA A 413 -2.69 -6.92 18.56
N ARG A 414 -3.97 -7.25 18.82
CA ARG A 414 -5.04 -7.18 17.82
C ARG A 414 -5.15 -5.78 17.22
N ASP A 415 -5.16 -4.75 18.06
CA ASP A 415 -5.32 -3.36 17.63
C ASP A 415 -4.14 -2.88 16.78
N ALA A 416 -2.92 -3.36 17.04
CA ALA A 416 -1.76 -3.11 16.18
C ALA A 416 -1.95 -3.74 14.78
N ILE A 417 -2.50 -4.96 14.70
CA ILE A 417 -2.83 -5.60 13.42
C ILE A 417 -3.96 -4.85 12.71
N GLU A 418 -5.03 -4.47 13.42
CA GLU A 418 -6.14 -3.66 12.87
C GLU A 418 -5.66 -2.30 12.32
N ALA A 419 -4.72 -1.66 13.03
CA ALA A 419 -4.08 -0.44 12.57
C ALA A 419 -3.37 -0.68 11.23
N TYR A 420 -2.63 -1.78 11.07
CA TYR A 420 -2.04 -2.20 9.79
C TYR A 420 -3.09 -2.50 8.71
N LYS A 421 -4.21 -3.15 9.04
CA LYS A 421 -5.25 -3.48 8.05
C LYS A 421 -5.93 -2.24 7.48
N THR A 422 -6.30 -1.30 8.35
CA THR A 422 -6.75 0.04 7.93
C THR A 422 -5.72 0.68 7.01
N ALA A 423 -4.47 0.46 7.37
CA ALA A 423 -3.35 1.03 6.71
C ALA A 423 -3.15 0.50 5.27
N GLU A 424 -3.13 -0.81 5.12
CA GLU A 424 -3.03 -1.55 3.86
C GLU A 424 -4.17 -1.17 2.89
N LEU A 425 -5.40 -1.03 3.42
CA LEU A 425 -6.56 -0.68 2.59
C LEU A 425 -6.47 0.74 2.01
N ARG A 426 -5.97 1.71 2.78
CA ARG A 426 -5.72 3.07 2.28
C ARG A 426 -4.69 3.07 1.15
N ASP A 427 -3.63 2.29 1.31
CA ASP A 427 -2.58 2.16 0.27
C ASP A 427 -3.17 1.59 -1.02
N TYR A 428 -3.97 0.52 -0.92
CA TYR A 428 -4.64 -0.08 -2.07
C TYR A 428 -5.52 0.92 -2.84
N PHE A 429 -6.26 1.78 -2.15
CA PHE A 429 -7.17 2.74 -2.80
C PHE A 429 -6.57 4.10 -3.12
N LYS A 430 -5.37 4.41 -2.61
CA LYS A 430 -4.69 5.70 -2.77
C LYS A 430 -5.58 6.90 -2.42
N ASP A 431 -6.42 6.77 -1.38
CA ASP A 431 -7.50 7.74 -1.06
C ASP A 431 -7.80 7.80 0.46
N ASP A 432 -8.25 8.97 0.93
CA ASP A 432 -8.59 9.30 2.33
C ASP A 432 -9.94 8.70 2.77
N CYS A 433 -10.68 8.09 1.85
CA CYS A 433 -12.03 7.56 2.05
C CYS A 433 -12.17 6.61 3.26
N VAL A 434 -11.11 5.87 3.63
CA VAL A 434 -11.15 4.91 4.73
C VAL A 434 -11.35 5.61 6.09
N ASP A 435 -10.91 6.86 6.26
CA ASP A 435 -11.10 7.63 7.49
C ASP A 435 -12.53 8.12 7.69
N ALA A 436 -13.23 8.44 6.60
CA ALA A 436 -14.64 8.78 6.63
C ALA A 436 -15.52 7.58 7.05
N VAL A 437 -15.11 6.36 6.70
CA VAL A 437 -15.77 5.13 7.15
C VAL A 437 -15.50 4.93 8.64
N ARG A 438 -14.23 4.96 9.08
CA ARG A 438 -13.84 4.74 10.48
C ARG A 438 -14.49 5.72 11.47
N SER A 439 -14.57 7.00 11.13
CA SER A 439 -15.16 8.04 12.02
C SER A 439 -16.65 7.85 12.32
N ARG A 440 -17.36 7.03 11.53
CA ARG A 440 -18.79 6.72 11.71
C ARG A 440 -19.06 5.37 12.35
N LEU A 441 -18.05 4.51 12.41
CA LEU A 441 -18.17 3.20 13.04
C LEU A 441 -18.07 3.38 14.55
N THR A 442 -19.09 2.90 15.27
CA THR A 442 -19.00 2.71 16.71
C THR A 442 -17.91 1.70 17.00
N THR A 443 -17.16 1.88 18.09
CA THR A 443 -16.24 0.86 18.59
C THR A 443 -16.96 -0.49 18.63
N PHE A 444 -16.39 -1.51 18.01
CA PHE A 444 -16.92 -2.87 18.03
C PHE A 444 -16.74 -3.40 19.46
N ASP A 445 -17.60 -2.99 20.38
CA ASP A 445 -17.39 -3.24 21.81
C ASP A 445 -17.96 -4.58 22.27
N ARG A 446 -18.83 -5.23 21.47
CA ARG A 446 -19.36 -6.56 21.78
C ARG A 446 -19.60 -7.41 20.54
N LEU A 447 -18.93 -8.55 20.49
CA LEU A 447 -19.24 -9.65 19.58
C LEU A 447 -20.68 -10.12 19.81
N SER A 448 -21.37 -10.51 18.74
CA SER A 448 -22.60 -11.30 18.88
C SER A 448 -22.29 -12.58 19.67
N PRO A 449 -23.14 -13.02 20.61
CA PRO A 449 -22.88 -14.21 21.45
C PRO A 449 -22.62 -15.50 20.67
N ASP A 450 -23.01 -15.54 19.40
CA ASP A 450 -22.89 -16.70 18.50
C ASP A 450 -21.70 -16.63 17.53
N THR A 451 -20.86 -15.60 17.66
CA THR A 451 -19.78 -15.30 16.72
C THR A 451 -18.41 -15.40 17.40
N ALA A 452 -17.48 -16.11 16.74
CA ALA A 452 -16.06 -16.05 17.04
C ALA A 452 -15.31 -15.33 15.92
N VAL A 453 -14.41 -14.40 16.26
CA VAL A 453 -13.54 -13.73 15.27
C VAL A 453 -12.13 -14.30 15.39
N ILE A 454 -11.53 -14.69 14.27
CA ILE A 454 -10.21 -15.32 14.22
C ILE A 454 -9.26 -14.45 13.41
N TYR A 455 -8.14 -14.08 14.03
CA TYR A 455 -7.01 -13.38 13.43
C TYR A 455 -5.86 -14.37 13.20
N PRO A 456 -5.71 -14.92 11.99
CA PRO A 456 -4.50 -15.65 11.61
C PRO A 456 -3.38 -14.65 11.29
N ILE A 457 -2.46 -14.46 12.24
CA ILE A 457 -1.32 -13.55 12.12
C ILE A 457 -0.09 -14.36 11.68
N MET A 458 0.35 -14.13 10.45
CA MET A 458 1.48 -14.84 9.85
C MET A 458 2.81 -14.15 10.21
N PHE A 459 3.53 -14.71 11.18
CA PHE A 459 4.92 -14.33 11.45
C PHE A 459 5.88 -15.18 10.60
N THR A 460 7.12 -14.73 10.46
CA THR A 460 8.14 -15.46 9.67
C THR A 460 8.34 -16.89 10.18
N SER A 461 8.38 -17.08 11.50
CA SER A 461 8.68 -18.36 12.14
C SER A 461 7.47 -19.17 12.58
N ARG A 462 6.28 -18.58 12.68
CA ARG A 462 5.08 -19.21 13.23
C ARG A 462 3.79 -18.54 12.75
N LEU A 463 2.68 -19.26 12.90
CA LEU A 463 1.34 -18.70 12.80
C LEU A 463 0.80 -18.47 14.21
N GLU A 464 0.29 -17.27 14.48
CA GLU A 464 -0.46 -16.98 15.71
C GLU A 464 -1.94 -16.87 15.36
N LEU A 465 -2.78 -17.63 16.07
CA LEU A 465 -4.23 -17.54 16.01
C LEU A 465 -4.70 -16.76 17.23
N LEU A 466 -5.15 -15.52 17.00
CA LEU A 466 -5.81 -14.73 18.04
C LEU A 466 -7.31 -14.77 17.81
N MET A 467 -8.03 -15.44 18.70
CA MET A 467 -9.46 -15.66 18.62
C MET A 467 -10.19 -14.79 19.65
N SER A 468 -11.11 -13.96 19.19
CA SER A 468 -12.01 -13.19 20.06
C SER A 468 -13.31 -13.96 20.22
N LEU A 469 -13.65 -14.29 21.47
CA LEU A 469 -14.91 -14.92 21.87
C LEU A 469 -15.73 -13.95 22.73
N PRO A 470 -17.04 -14.19 22.92
CA PRO A 470 -17.84 -13.45 23.89
C PRO A 470 -17.30 -13.52 25.33
N SER A 471 -16.55 -14.60 25.64
CA SER A 471 -15.92 -14.82 26.95
C SER A 471 -14.53 -14.21 27.11
N GLY A 472 -13.99 -13.54 26.08
CA GLY A 472 -12.64 -12.96 26.08
C GLY A 472 -11.76 -13.43 24.93
N LEU A 473 -10.50 -12.99 24.92
CA LEU A 473 -9.53 -13.37 23.89
C LEU A 473 -8.77 -14.65 24.23
N LYS A 474 -8.56 -15.48 23.22
CA LYS A 474 -7.73 -16.69 23.27
C LYS A 474 -6.62 -16.60 22.23
N ARG A 475 -5.44 -17.04 22.62
CA ARG A 475 -4.25 -17.06 21.76
C ARG A 475 -3.74 -18.49 21.63
N ILE A 476 -3.47 -18.92 20.40
CA ILE A 476 -2.87 -20.22 20.11
C ILE A 476 -1.74 -20.05 19.08
N SER A 477 -0.57 -20.61 19.39
CA SER A 477 0.60 -20.58 18.52
C SER A 477 0.73 -21.89 17.75
N VAL A 478 0.94 -21.81 16.44
CA VAL A 478 1.06 -22.96 15.53
C VAL A 478 2.44 -22.91 14.86
N PRO A 479 3.27 -23.97 14.99
CA PRO A 479 4.66 -23.96 14.55
C PRO A 479 4.79 -24.19 13.02
N VAL A 480 4.25 -23.27 12.23
CA VAL A 480 4.35 -23.24 10.76
C VAL A 480 4.87 -21.89 10.29
N THR A 481 5.86 -21.89 9.40
CA THR A 481 6.43 -20.64 8.85
C THR A 481 5.47 -20.01 7.84
N SER A 482 5.54 -18.69 7.70
CA SER A 482 4.76 -17.96 6.68
C SER A 482 5.00 -18.48 5.27
N ASP A 483 6.23 -18.82 4.90
CA ASP A 483 6.57 -19.39 3.59
C ASP A 483 5.88 -20.74 3.36
N ARG A 484 5.95 -21.63 4.35
CA ARG A 484 5.34 -22.96 4.24
C ARG A 484 3.82 -22.87 4.16
N LEU A 485 3.22 -22.03 5.00
CA LEU A 485 1.78 -21.75 4.97
C LEU A 485 1.36 -21.17 3.62
N THR A 486 2.09 -20.19 3.09
CA THR A 486 1.82 -19.55 1.79
C THR A 486 1.91 -20.55 0.63
N GLN A 487 2.91 -21.43 0.63
CA GLN A 487 3.03 -22.50 -0.36
C GLN A 487 1.82 -23.43 -0.33
N GLU A 488 1.36 -23.81 0.86
CA GLU A 488 0.19 -24.68 1.04
C GLU A 488 -1.10 -24.01 0.58
N ILE A 489 -1.30 -22.74 0.93
CA ILE A 489 -2.43 -21.92 0.47
C ILE A 489 -2.47 -21.86 -1.05
N ARG A 490 -1.33 -21.59 -1.69
CA ARG A 490 -1.23 -21.52 -3.17
C ARG A 490 -1.45 -22.88 -3.83
N ALA A 491 -1.00 -23.97 -3.20
CA ALA A 491 -1.28 -25.32 -3.66
C ALA A 491 -2.79 -25.62 -3.59
N PHE A 492 -3.41 -25.40 -2.44
CA PHE A 492 -4.84 -25.55 -2.24
C PHE A 492 -5.65 -24.72 -3.24
N ARG A 493 -5.31 -23.43 -3.39
CA ARG A 493 -5.96 -22.50 -4.32
C ARG A 493 -6.00 -23.01 -5.76
N ARG A 494 -4.87 -23.56 -6.25
CA ARG A 494 -4.76 -24.07 -7.62
C ARG A 494 -5.51 -25.39 -7.80
N LEU A 495 -5.50 -26.26 -6.80
CA LEU A 495 -6.06 -27.61 -6.89
C LEU A 495 -7.57 -27.64 -6.68
N ILE A 496 -8.12 -26.75 -5.84
CA ILE A 496 -9.57 -26.70 -5.59
C ILE A 496 -10.38 -26.28 -6.82
N GLU A 497 -9.77 -25.59 -7.79
CA GLU A 497 -10.44 -25.27 -9.06
C GLU A 497 -10.53 -26.47 -10.02
N LYS A 498 -9.70 -27.51 -9.83
CA LYS A 498 -9.69 -28.73 -10.67
C LYS A 498 -10.88 -29.64 -10.34
N ARG A 499 -12.03 -29.32 -10.92
CA ARG A 499 -13.34 -29.97 -10.68
C ARG A 499 -13.39 -31.50 -10.92
N THR A 500 -12.43 -32.04 -11.65
CA THR A 500 -12.36 -33.47 -12.01
C THR A 500 -11.58 -34.32 -11.03
N THR A 501 -10.96 -33.72 -10.00
CA THR A 501 -10.06 -34.43 -9.07
C THR A 501 -10.34 -34.01 -7.63
N ARG A 502 -9.96 -34.85 -6.66
CA ARG A 502 -9.97 -34.50 -5.22
C ARG A 502 -8.55 -34.21 -4.69
N GLU A 503 -7.63 -33.82 -5.58
CA GLU A 503 -6.23 -33.49 -5.24
C GLU A 503 -6.12 -32.35 -4.21
N TYR A 504 -7.15 -31.49 -4.11
CA TYR A 504 -7.19 -30.41 -3.11
C TYR A 504 -7.34 -30.92 -1.67
N LEU A 505 -7.84 -32.15 -1.47
CA LEU A 505 -8.32 -32.61 -0.16
C LEU A 505 -7.21 -32.71 0.89
N PRO A 506 -6.00 -33.26 0.62
CA PRO A 506 -4.90 -33.25 1.58
C PRO A 506 -4.48 -31.83 1.97
N HIS A 507 -4.49 -30.88 1.03
CA HIS A 507 -4.16 -29.49 1.29
C HIS A 507 -5.24 -28.79 2.13
N ALA A 508 -6.51 -29.09 1.89
CA ALA A 508 -7.63 -28.62 2.70
C ALA A 508 -7.55 -29.12 4.14
N GLN A 509 -7.10 -30.37 4.33
CA GLN A 509 -6.88 -30.97 5.66
C GLN A 509 -5.69 -30.34 6.36
N GLN A 510 -4.56 -30.18 5.68
CA GLN A 510 -3.37 -29.56 6.27
C GLN A 510 -3.65 -28.12 6.74
N LEU A 511 -4.39 -27.35 5.93
CA LEU A 511 -4.81 -25.99 6.30
C LEU A 511 -5.83 -26.00 7.45
N TYR A 512 -6.75 -26.97 7.49
CA TYR A 512 -7.64 -27.15 8.64
C TYR A 512 -6.86 -27.40 9.93
N ASP A 513 -5.85 -28.27 9.87
CA ASP A 513 -5.01 -28.65 11.01
C ASP A 513 -4.22 -27.46 11.57
N TRP A 514 -3.85 -26.49 10.73
CA TRP A 514 -3.16 -25.29 11.17
C TRP A 514 -4.11 -24.16 11.59
N LEU A 515 -5.25 -23.98 10.93
CA LEU A 515 -6.09 -22.79 11.10
C LEU A 515 -7.29 -23.00 12.02
N VAL A 516 -7.79 -24.23 12.14
CA VAL A 516 -9.08 -24.51 12.79
C VAL A 516 -8.97 -25.57 13.87
N ARG A 517 -8.29 -26.69 13.61
CA ARG A 517 -8.14 -27.79 14.58
C ARG A 517 -7.66 -27.33 15.96
N PRO A 518 -6.69 -26.39 16.08
CA PRO A 518 -6.24 -25.92 17.39
C PRO A 518 -7.33 -25.18 18.18
N LEU A 519 -8.34 -24.63 17.49
CA LEU A 519 -9.43 -23.83 18.06
C LEU A 519 -10.67 -24.67 18.41
N GLU A 520 -10.77 -25.92 17.94
CA GLU A 520 -12.02 -26.70 18.00
C GLU A 520 -12.59 -26.86 19.41
N THR A 521 -11.73 -27.06 20.42
CA THR A 521 -12.16 -27.23 21.81
C THR A 521 -12.93 -26.01 22.31
N ASP A 522 -12.48 -24.81 21.97
CA ASP A 522 -13.11 -23.55 22.34
C ASP A 522 -14.33 -23.23 21.47
N LEU A 523 -14.29 -23.60 20.17
CA LEU A 523 -15.39 -23.40 19.22
C LEU A 523 -16.56 -24.37 19.44
N SER A 524 -16.34 -25.50 20.11
CA SER A 524 -17.38 -26.50 20.39
C SER A 524 -18.39 -26.07 21.46
N GLN A 525 -18.27 -24.85 22.00
CA GLN A 525 -19.25 -24.29 22.92
C GLN A 525 -20.61 -24.13 22.21
N PRO A 526 -21.74 -24.53 22.82
CA PRO A 526 -23.05 -24.63 22.14
C PRO A 526 -23.58 -23.36 21.48
N GLN A 527 -22.99 -22.21 21.80
CA GLN A 527 -23.44 -20.89 21.35
C GLN A 527 -22.79 -20.44 20.03
N ILE A 528 -21.59 -20.91 19.68
CA ILE A 528 -20.87 -20.40 18.51
C ILE A 528 -21.36 -21.10 17.23
N THR A 529 -21.91 -20.32 16.31
CA THR A 529 -22.43 -20.83 15.02
C THR A 529 -21.79 -20.14 13.81
N THR A 530 -21.15 -18.98 14.02
CA THR A 530 -20.52 -18.18 12.97
C THR A 530 -19.04 -17.93 13.28
N LEU A 531 -18.17 -18.18 12.30
CA LEU A 531 -16.76 -17.80 12.35
C LEU A 531 -16.49 -16.66 11.38
N VAL A 532 -15.83 -15.63 11.86
CA VAL A 532 -15.41 -14.47 11.07
C VAL A 532 -13.89 -14.45 11.04
N PHE A 533 -13.32 -14.53 9.85
CA PHE A 533 -11.86 -14.44 9.70
C PHE A 533 -11.43 -13.02 9.34
N VAL A 534 -10.32 -12.58 9.93
CA VAL A 534 -9.59 -11.37 9.52
C VAL A 534 -8.27 -11.79 8.86
N PRO A 535 -8.32 -12.34 7.63
CA PRO A 535 -7.14 -12.94 7.00
C PRO A 535 -6.08 -11.91 6.59
N ASP A 536 -4.82 -12.34 6.63
CA ASP A 536 -3.67 -11.63 6.06
C ASP A 536 -3.18 -12.28 4.77
N SER A 537 -2.64 -11.46 3.84
CA SER A 537 -1.91 -11.94 2.67
C SER A 537 -2.68 -13.05 1.92
N ALA A 538 -2.02 -14.19 1.68
CA ALA A 538 -2.52 -15.26 0.83
C ALA A 538 -3.79 -15.94 1.35
N LEU A 539 -4.07 -15.86 2.66
CA LEU A 539 -5.27 -16.46 3.24
C LEU A 539 -6.57 -15.87 2.68
N ARG A 540 -6.52 -14.63 2.17
CA ARG A 540 -7.67 -13.97 1.50
C ARG A 540 -8.05 -14.65 0.18
N THR A 541 -7.15 -15.43 -0.39
CA THR A 541 -7.33 -16.00 -1.73
C THR A 541 -8.07 -17.33 -1.72
N ILE A 542 -8.23 -17.99 -0.56
CA ILE A 542 -8.80 -19.33 -0.46
C ILE A 542 -10.17 -19.34 0.23
N PRO A 543 -11.06 -20.28 -0.13
CA PRO A 543 -12.33 -20.41 0.53
C PRO A 543 -12.18 -21.24 1.82
N LEU A 544 -12.16 -20.56 2.97
CA LEU A 544 -12.06 -21.23 4.28
C LEU A 544 -13.21 -22.23 4.53
N ALA A 545 -14.35 -22.04 3.85
CA ALA A 545 -15.50 -22.94 3.86
C ALA A 545 -15.18 -24.37 3.41
N ALA A 546 -14.17 -24.52 2.53
CA ALA A 546 -13.75 -25.80 1.98
C ALA A 546 -12.58 -26.45 2.72
N LEU A 547 -12.13 -25.88 3.85
CA LEU A 547 -11.22 -26.61 4.75
C LEU A 547 -11.93 -27.85 5.30
N HIS A 548 -11.18 -28.92 5.54
CA HIS A 548 -11.77 -30.24 5.79
C HIS A 548 -11.10 -30.92 6.99
N ASP A 549 -11.88 -31.42 7.94
CA ASP A 549 -11.35 -31.99 9.20
C ASP A 549 -10.90 -33.46 9.10
N GLY A 550 -11.19 -34.09 7.95
CA GLY A 550 -11.00 -35.52 7.68
C GLY A 550 -12.33 -36.26 7.44
N THR A 551 -13.44 -35.67 7.87
CA THR A 551 -14.80 -36.20 7.80
C THR A 551 -15.78 -35.27 7.07
N SER A 552 -15.70 -33.96 7.31
CA SER A 552 -16.62 -32.95 6.79
C SER A 552 -15.91 -31.62 6.50
N PHE A 553 -16.54 -30.79 5.66
CA PHE A 553 -16.05 -29.44 5.40
C PHE A 553 -16.40 -28.51 6.57
N LEU A 554 -15.60 -27.46 6.77
CA LEU A 554 -15.82 -26.47 7.82
C LEU A 554 -17.23 -25.84 7.73
N ILE A 555 -17.73 -25.64 6.51
CA ILE A 555 -19.07 -25.07 6.27
C ILE A 555 -20.21 -25.95 6.83
N ASN A 556 -19.97 -27.25 7.05
CA ASN A 556 -20.95 -28.13 7.71
C ASN A 556 -21.14 -27.78 9.19
N LYS A 557 -20.15 -27.16 9.83
CA LYS A 557 -20.16 -26.85 11.26
C LYS A 557 -20.52 -25.39 11.53
N PHE A 558 -19.97 -24.45 10.75
CA PHE A 558 -20.12 -23.02 11.00
C PHE A 558 -20.45 -22.23 9.75
N ALA A 559 -21.24 -21.17 9.91
CA ALA A 559 -21.36 -20.13 8.90
C ALA A 559 -20.07 -19.29 8.88
N LEU A 560 -19.60 -18.91 7.68
CA LEU A 560 -18.33 -18.21 7.54
C LEU A 560 -18.49 -16.82 6.92
N ALA A 561 -17.70 -15.88 7.41
CA ALA A 561 -17.51 -14.57 6.80
C ALA A 561 -16.05 -14.13 6.90
N MET A 562 -15.67 -13.15 6.09
CA MET A 562 -14.36 -12.52 6.13
C MET A 562 -14.49 -11.01 6.17
N THR A 563 -13.64 -10.36 6.95
CA THR A 563 -13.52 -8.89 6.95
C THR A 563 -12.06 -8.48 6.78
N PRO A 564 -11.76 -7.40 6.04
CA PRO A 564 -10.41 -6.88 5.97
C PRO A 564 -9.94 -6.30 7.32
N GLY A 565 -10.85 -5.95 8.24
CA GLY A 565 -10.57 -5.52 9.60
C GLY A 565 -11.85 -5.23 10.37
N LEU A 566 -11.94 -5.60 11.64
CA LEU A 566 -13.13 -5.34 12.47
C LEU A 566 -13.40 -3.85 12.65
N THR A 567 -12.34 -3.04 12.75
CA THR A 567 -12.45 -1.57 12.87
C THR A 567 -13.01 -0.90 11.62
N LEU A 568 -13.16 -1.66 10.52
CA LEU A 568 -13.74 -1.22 9.25
C LEU A 568 -15.15 -1.81 9.01
N THR A 569 -15.66 -2.61 9.95
CA THR A 569 -16.97 -3.28 9.84
C THR A 569 -18.02 -2.59 10.69
N ASP A 570 -19.19 -2.32 10.11
CA ASP A 570 -20.38 -1.87 10.83
C ASP A 570 -21.23 -3.08 11.26
N PRO A 571 -21.28 -3.47 12.54
CA PRO A 571 -21.90 -4.71 12.98
C PRO A 571 -23.41 -4.61 13.24
N ARG A 572 -24.12 -3.58 12.76
CA ARG A 572 -25.58 -3.55 12.93
C ARG A 572 -26.27 -4.70 12.14
N PRO A 573 -27.30 -5.35 12.68
CA PRO A 573 -28.07 -6.34 11.92
C PRO A 573 -28.70 -5.75 10.65
N LEU A 574 -28.96 -6.62 9.67
CA LEU A 574 -29.67 -6.26 8.45
C LEU A 574 -31.09 -5.72 8.73
N ASN A 575 -31.35 -4.46 8.35
CA ASN A 575 -32.70 -3.91 8.39
C ASN A 575 -33.50 -4.36 7.15
N ARG A 576 -34.38 -5.36 7.35
CA ARG A 576 -35.11 -6.00 6.25
C ARG A 576 -36.31 -5.20 5.74
N ASP A 577 -36.87 -4.32 6.57
CA ASP A 577 -38.07 -3.54 6.21
C ASP A 577 -37.78 -2.52 5.09
N LYS A 578 -36.50 -2.24 4.85
CA LYS A 578 -36.02 -1.26 3.87
C LYS A 578 -35.23 -1.89 2.70
N LEU A 579 -35.26 -3.22 2.57
CA LEU A 579 -34.56 -3.95 1.50
C LEU A 579 -35.31 -3.89 0.18
N ARG A 580 -35.16 -2.78 -0.54
CA ARG A 580 -35.45 -2.71 -1.97
C ARG A 580 -34.19 -3.08 -2.76
N PHE A 581 -34.33 -3.99 -3.72
CA PHE A 581 -33.22 -4.46 -4.55
C PHE A 581 -33.26 -3.86 -5.96
N LEU A 582 -32.10 -3.43 -6.43
CA LEU A 582 -31.83 -3.25 -7.85
C LEU A 582 -31.02 -4.44 -8.35
N THR A 583 -31.52 -5.10 -9.39
CA THR A 583 -30.87 -6.24 -10.04
C THR A 583 -30.44 -5.85 -11.45
N ALA A 584 -29.18 -6.12 -11.80
CA ALA A 584 -28.62 -5.85 -13.12
C ALA A 584 -27.96 -7.12 -13.67
N GLY A 585 -28.23 -7.48 -14.92
CA GLY A 585 -27.77 -8.74 -15.50
C GLY A 585 -27.45 -8.69 -17.00
N LEU A 586 -26.39 -9.38 -17.41
CA LEU A 586 -26.04 -9.61 -18.82
C LEU A 586 -26.18 -11.09 -19.17
N THR A 587 -27.07 -11.39 -20.13
CA THR A 587 -27.22 -12.76 -20.66
C THR A 587 -26.58 -12.92 -22.03
N LYS A 588 -26.32 -11.82 -22.72
CA LYS A 588 -25.71 -11.79 -24.05
C LYS A 588 -24.18 -11.68 -23.97
N SER A 589 -23.52 -12.18 -25.00
CA SER A 589 -22.09 -11.90 -25.21
C SER A 589 -21.88 -10.42 -25.48
N VAL A 590 -20.95 -9.81 -24.76
CA VAL A 590 -20.59 -8.40 -24.88
C VAL A 590 -19.07 -8.24 -24.71
N GLN A 591 -18.47 -7.26 -25.41
CA GLN A 591 -17.05 -6.91 -25.31
C GLN A 591 -16.07 -8.12 -25.34
N GLY A 592 -16.41 -9.18 -26.09
CA GLY A 592 -15.58 -10.39 -26.23
C GLY A 592 -15.75 -11.46 -25.15
N PHE A 593 -16.68 -11.28 -24.21
CA PHE A 593 -16.99 -12.26 -23.16
C PHE A 593 -18.16 -13.18 -23.55
N PRO A 594 -18.15 -14.46 -23.14
CA PRO A 594 -19.19 -15.42 -23.48
C PRO A 594 -20.53 -15.07 -22.80
N PRO A 595 -21.66 -15.52 -23.37
CA PRO A 595 -22.98 -15.31 -22.75
C PRO A 595 -23.14 -16.07 -21.43
N LEU A 596 -23.95 -15.53 -20.53
CA LEU A 596 -24.33 -16.13 -19.25
C LEU A 596 -25.87 -16.37 -19.24
N PRO A 597 -26.37 -17.46 -19.85
CA PRO A 597 -27.79 -17.66 -20.06
C PRO A 597 -28.61 -17.76 -18.75
N TYR A 598 -28.04 -18.31 -17.67
CA TYR A 598 -28.74 -18.52 -16.40
C TYR A 598 -28.83 -17.26 -15.53
N VAL A 599 -28.15 -16.16 -15.91
CA VAL A 599 -28.33 -14.85 -15.28
C VAL A 599 -29.79 -14.38 -15.36
N ALA A 600 -30.54 -14.77 -16.39
CA ALA A 600 -31.97 -14.49 -16.46
C ALA A 600 -32.74 -15.14 -15.30
N ASP A 601 -32.44 -16.40 -15.00
CA ASP A 601 -33.09 -17.16 -13.92
C ASP A 601 -32.69 -16.60 -12.55
N GLU A 602 -31.42 -16.20 -12.39
CA GLU A 602 -30.89 -15.56 -11.20
C GLU A 602 -31.60 -14.23 -10.88
N VAL A 603 -31.71 -13.33 -11.86
CA VAL A 603 -32.37 -12.03 -11.67
C VAL A 603 -33.88 -12.20 -11.44
N GLU A 604 -34.51 -13.11 -12.18
CA GLU A 604 -35.94 -13.38 -12.04
C GLU A 604 -36.29 -14.02 -10.68
N SER A 605 -35.42 -14.86 -10.11
CA SER A 605 -35.65 -15.45 -8.79
C SER A 605 -35.65 -14.39 -7.69
N ILE A 606 -34.73 -13.42 -7.76
CA ILE A 606 -34.67 -12.29 -6.83
C ILE A 606 -35.91 -11.40 -7.00
N HIS A 607 -36.33 -11.13 -8.23
CA HIS A 607 -37.53 -10.34 -8.50
C HIS A 607 -38.79 -11.00 -7.93
N ARG A 608 -38.94 -12.33 -8.04
CA ARG A 608 -40.08 -13.04 -7.44
C ARG A 608 -40.11 -12.93 -5.93
N LEU A 609 -38.95 -12.96 -5.28
CA LEU A 609 -38.81 -12.91 -3.82
C LEU A 609 -38.95 -11.50 -3.23
N TYR A 610 -38.43 -10.48 -3.91
CA TYR A 610 -38.28 -9.12 -3.37
C TYR A 610 -38.92 -8.01 -4.21
N LYS A 611 -39.52 -8.33 -5.36
CA LYS A 611 -40.06 -7.36 -6.32
C LYS A 611 -39.00 -6.32 -6.73
N SER A 612 -37.79 -6.79 -7.04
CA SER A 612 -36.66 -5.95 -7.42
C SER A 612 -36.90 -5.21 -8.74
N ASP A 613 -36.29 -4.03 -8.87
CA ASP A 613 -36.17 -3.34 -10.15
C ASP A 613 -35.08 -4.02 -10.99
N GLN A 614 -35.30 -4.15 -12.30
CA GLN A 614 -34.44 -4.95 -13.18
C GLN A 614 -33.82 -4.12 -14.31
N LEU A 615 -32.51 -4.28 -14.50
CA LEU A 615 -31.76 -3.78 -15.65
C LEU A 615 -31.14 -4.98 -16.39
N MET A 616 -31.71 -5.37 -17.53
CA MET A 616 -31.23 -6.52 -18.31
C MET A 616 -30.67 -6.10 -19.66
N ASN A 617 -29.52 -6.66 -20.05
CA ASN A 617 -28.89 -6.47 -21.36
C ASN A 617 -28.84 -4.98 -21.76
N ASN A 618 -29.51 -4.58 -22.86
CA ASN A 618 -29.52 -3.18 -23.33
C ASN A 618 -30.02 -2.16 -22.29
N ALA A 619 -30.75 -2.59 -21.26
CA ALA A 619 -31.15 -1.72 -20.14
C ALA A 619 -30.03 -1.59 -19.08
N PHE A 620 -29.09 -2.52 -19.01
CA PHE A 620 -27.94 -2.47 -18.11
C PHE A 620 -26.77 -1.69 -18.75
N GLN A 621 -26.94 -0.38 -18.83
CA GLN A 621 -25.90 0.57 -19.25
C GLN A 621 -25.33 1.30 -18.03
N SER A 622 -24.06 1.70 -18.09
CA SER A 622 -23.40 2.40 -16.97
C SER A 622 -24.15 3.68 -16.55
N SER A 623 -24.56 4.50 -17.52
CA SER A 623 -25.31 5.74 -17.28
C SER A 623 -26.69 5.51 -16.68
N ARG A 624 -27.36 4.41 -17.07
CA ARG A 624 -28.67 4.06 -16.52
C ARG A 624 -28.56 3.52 -15.10
N LEU A 625 -27.59 2.64 -14.84
CA LEU A 625 -27.31 2.16 -13.49
C LEU A 625 -27.04 3.34 -12.55
N GLU A 626 -26.23 4.31 -12.99
CA GLU A 626 -25.97 5.53 -12.23
C GLU A 626 -27.24 6.29 -11.86
N ARG A 627 -28.11 6.54 -12.85
CA ARG A 627 -29.37 7.25 -12.62
C ARG A 627 -30.27 6.52 -11.63
N GLU A 628 -30.44 5.20 -11.79
CA GLU A 628 -31.27 4.39 -10.88
C GLU A 628 -30.72 4.45 -9.44
N LEU A 629 -29.41 4.33 -9.23
CA LEU A 629 -28.82 4.40 -7.89
C LEU A 629 -28.93 5.82 -7.28
N ARG A 630 -28.82 6.87 -8.11
CA ARG A 630 -29.00 8.27 -7.68
C ARG A 630 -30.43 8.59 -7.26
N GLU A 631 -31.42 8.09 -7.99
CA GLU A 631 -32.84 8.42 -7.78
C GLU A 631 -33.55 7.41 -6.85
N GLY A 632 -33.09 6.17 -6.84
CA GLY A 632 -33.71 5.08 -6.11
C GLY A 632 -33.22 4.94 -4.66
N GLY A 633 -34.15 4.59 -3.76
CA GLY A 633 -33.87 4.18 -2.39
C GLY A 633 -33.62 2.68 -2.31
N TYR A 634 -32.47 2.21 -2.81
CA TYR A 634 -32.10 0.81 -2.81
C TYR A 634 -31.29 0.44 -1.57
N GLY A 635 -31.70 -0.62 -0.87
CA GLY A 635 -30.94 -1.24 0.22
C GLY A 635 -30.03 -2.37 -0.26
N GLY A 636 -30.25 -2.91 -1.46
CA GLY A 636 -29.39 -3.94 -2.04
C GLY A 636 -29.18 -3.76 -3.54
N LEU A 637 -27.99 -4.09 -4.01
CA LEU A 637 -27.58 -4.06 -5.41
C LEU A 637 -27.03 -5.43 -5.78
N HIS A 638 -27.61 -6.03 -6.81
CA HIS A 638 -27.18 -7.31 -7.34
C HIS A 638 -26.75 -7.13 -8.79
N ILE A 639 -25.50 -7.46 -9.10
CA ILE A 639 -24.93 -7.37 -10.44
C ILE A 639 -24.43 -8.76 -10.85
N ALA A 640 -25.08 -9.31 -11.89
CA ALA A 640 -24.77 -10.59 -12.48
C ALA A 640 -24.13 -10.40 -13.86
N THR A 641 -22.80 -10.40 -13.89
CA THR A 641 -22.02 -10.09 -15.10
C THR A 641 -20.58 -10.58 -14.95
N HIS A 642 -19.82 -10.60 -16.06
CA HIS A 642 -18.38 -10.85 -15.97
C HIS A 642 -17.68 -9.68 -15.26
N GLY A 643 -16.79 -10.03 -14.33
CA GLY A 643 -15.96 -9.09 -13.61
C GLY A 643 -14.51 -9.57 -13.52
N LYS A 644 -13.57 -8.64 -13.53
CA LYS A 644 -12.15 -8.89 -13.31
C LYS A 644 -11.65 -8.01 -12.18
N PHE A 645 -11.01 -8.60 -11.17
CA PHE A 645 -10.29 -7.87 -10.12
C PHE A 645 -8.78 -8.12 -10.23
N SER A 646 -8.01 -7.03 -10.22
CA SER A 646 -6.55 -7.01 -10.37
C SER A 646 -5.88 -6.39 -9.14
N THR A 647 -4.56 -6.49 -9.07
CA THR A 647 -3.74 -5.79 -8.06
C THR A 647 -3.81 -4.29 -8.21
N ASP A 648 -3.79 -3.81 -9.45
CA ASP A 648 -4.10 -2.42 -9.76
C ASP A 648 -5.63 -2.26 -9.83
N VAL A 649 -6.15 -1.37 -8.99
CA VAL A 649 -7.56 -0.99 -8.97
C VAL A 649 -8.04 -0.46 -10.33
N ASN A 650 -7.15 0.13 -11.14
CA ASN A 650 -7.46 0.66 -12.47
C ASN A 650 -7.71 -0.43 -13.52
N ASP A 651 -7.15 -1.62 -13.33
CA ASP A 651 -7.35 -2.78 -14.20
C ASP A 651 -8.61 -3.59 -13.84
N SER A 652 -9.29 -3.21 -12.77
CA SER A 652 -10.45 -3.90 -12.22
C SER A 652 -11.77 -3.33 -12.78
N PHE A 653 -12.66 -4.19 -13.25
CA PHE A 653 -13.92 -3.78 -13.88
C PHE A 653 -15.04 -4.83 -13.78
N LEU A 654 -16.28 -4.37 -13.93
CA LEU A 654 -17.47 -5.17 -14.24
C LEU A 654 -17.96 -4.82 -15.65
N LEU A 655 -18.57 -5.76 -16.37
CA LEU A 655 -19.16 -5.46 -17.69
C LEU A 655 -20.56 -4.89 -17.57
N THR A 656 -20.80 -3.81 -18.29
CA THR A 656 -22.14 -3.32 -18.66
C THR A 656 -22.36 -3.56 -20.15
N PHE A 657 -23.59 -3.42 -20.63
CA PHE A 657 -23.89 -3.69 -22.03
C PHE A 657 -23.10 -2.76 -22.99
N ASP A 658 -22.87 -1.52 -22.56
CA ASP A 658 -22.20 -0.45 -23.30
C ASP A 658 -20.68 -0.35 -23.07
N GLY A 659 -20.12 -1.09 -22.11
CA GLY A 659 -18.69 -1.00 -21.81
C GLY A 659 -18.26 -1.62 -20.49
N LYS A 660 -17.27 -1.00 -19.85
CA LYS A 660 -16.68 -1.45 -18.58
C LYS A 660 -17.01 -0.45 -17.49
N LEU A 661 -17.61 -0.94 -16.42
CA LEU A 661 -17.76 -0.21 -15.17
C LEU A 661 -16.47 -0.40 -14.35
N THR A 662 -15.62 0.62 -14.34
CA THR A 662 -14.36 0.62 -13.56
C THR A 662 -14.64 0.68 -12.06
N MET A 663 -13.67 0.30 -11.24
CA MET A 663 -13.81 0.40 -9.78
C MET A 663 -13.93 1.84 -9.29
N HIS A 664 -13.29 2.80 -9.96
CA HIS A 664 -13.47 4.22 -9.67
C HIS A 664 -14.91 4.67 -9.95
N THR A 665 -15.49 4.25 -11.08
CA THR A 665 -16.88 4.57 -11.39
C THR A 665 -17.83 3.90 -10.41
N LEU A 666 -17.67 2.60 -10.14
CA LEU A 666 -18.49 1.89 -9.15
C LEU A 666 -18.41 2.56 -7.77
N ASP A 667 -17.22 3.01 -7.38
CA ASP A 667 -17.02 3.76 -6.15
C ASP A 667 -17.80 5.09 -6.12
N GLN A 668 -17.79 5.84 -7.22
CA GLN A 668 -18.58 7.06 -7.33
C GLN A 668 -20.09 6.78 -7.26
N LEU A 669 -20.55 5.68 -7.87
CA LEU A 669 -21.97 5.33 -7.91
C LEU A 669 -22.48 4.88 -6.54
N VAL A 670 -21.79 3.94 -5.90
CA VAL A 670 -22.23 3.42 -4.61
C VAL A 670 -21.81 4.35 -3.47
N GLY A 671 -20.73 5.12 -3.64
CA GLY A 671 -20.27 6.12 -2.69
C GLY A 671 -21.32 7.19 -2.36
N LEU A 672 -22.28 7.42 -3.26
CA LEU A 672 -23.47 8.25 -3.01
C LEU A 672 -24.26 7.77 -1.78
N PHE A 673 -24.34 6.47 -1.54
CA PHE A 673 -25.03 5.90 -0.39
C PHE A 673 -24.30 6.18 0.92
N ARG A 674 -22.99 6.50 0.90
CA ARG A 674 -22.25 6.87 2.11
C ARG A 674 -22.82 8.13 2.75
N PHE A 675 -23.31 9.10 1.97
CA PHE A 675 -23.84 10.36 2.50
C PHE A 675 -25.34 10.30 2.79
N ARG A 676 -25.99 9.17 2.51
CA ARG A 676 -27.39 8.94 2.88
C ARG A 676 -27.46 8.47 4.33
N GLN A 677 -28.61 8.71 4.97
CA GLN A 677 -28.91 8.10 6.27
C GLN A 677 -28.99 6.56 6.18
N GLU A 678 -29.19 6.03 4.97
CA GLU A 678 -29.35 4.60 4.69
C GLU A 678 -28.28 4.14 3.69
N PRO A 679 -27.20 3.46 4.16
CA PRO A 679 -26.17 2.91 3.29
C PRO A 679 -26.67 1.66 2.56
N LEU A 680 -25.94 1.23 1.53
CA LEU A 680 -26.21 -0.03 0.84
C LEU A 680 -25.94 -1.21 1.80
N GLU A 681 -26.93 -2.03 2.09
CA GLU A 681 -26.84 -3.16 3.03
C GLU A 681 -26.14 -4.38 2.44
N LEU A 682 -26.31 -4.61 1.13
CA LEU A 682 -25.74 -5.76 0.43
C LEU A 682 -25.41 -5.44 -1.03
N LEU A 683 -24.14 -5.58 -1.39
CA LEU A 683 -23.68 -5.63 -2.77
C LEU A 683 -23.39 -7.09 -3.17
N THR A 684 -24.11 -7.61 -4.15
CA THR A 684 -23.85 -8.96 -4.68
C THR A 684 -23.26 -8.86 -6.07
N LEU A 685 -22.08 -9.44 -6.25
CA LEU A 685 -21.36 -9.51 -7.53
C LEU A 685 -21.25 -10.99 -7.93
N SER A 686 -22.18 -11.46 -8.75
CA SER A 686 -22.16 -12.84 -9.27
C SER A 686 -21.41 -12.91 -10.60
N ALA A 687 -20.84 -14.09 -10.89
CA ALA A 687 -20.00 -14.37 -12.07
C ALA A 687 -18.68 -13.58 -12.21
N CYS A 688 -18.14 -13.06 -11.10
CA CYS A 688 -16.84 -12.39 -11.07
C CYS A 688 -15.65 -13.36 -10.98
N GLN A 689 -14.54 -13.02 -11.63
CA GLN A 689 -13.25 -13.66 -11.42
C GLN A 689 -12.33 -12.71 -10.63
N THR A 690 -11.86 -13.17 -9.47
CA THR A 690 -10.80 -12.48 -8.73
C THR A 690 -9.46 -13.01 -9.25
N GLY A 691 -8.53 -12.11 -9.59
CA GLY A 691 -7.25 -12.45 -10.23
C GLY A 691 -6.53 -13.60 -9.52
N VAL A 692 -6.23 -14.67 -10.26
CA VAL A 692 -5.53 -15.84 -9.74
C VAL A 692 -4.07 -15.48 -9.47
N GLY A 693 -3.61 -15.68 -8.23
CA GLY A 693 -2.18 -15.68 -7.88
C GLY A 693 -1.65 -14.43 -7.17
N ASP A 694 -2.50 -13.44 -6.86
CA ASP A 694 -2.06 -12.24 -6.14
C ASP A 694 -2.94 -11.89 -4.94
N ASP A 695 -2.33 -11.77 -3.77
CA ASP A 695 -2.96 -11.51 -2.48
C ASP A 695 -3.67 -10.14 -2.45
N ARG A 696 -3.17 -9.14 -3.18
CA ARG A 696 -3.78 -7.79 -3.24
C ARG A 696 -5.03 -7.74 -4.10
N ALA A 697 -5.17 -8.64 -5.08
CA ALA A 697 -6.41 -8.69 -5.87
C ALA A 697 -7.63 -9.05 -5.00
N ALA A 698 -7.43 -9.82 -3.93
CA ALA A 698 -8.49 -10.14 -2.96
C ALA A 698 -8.88 -8.93 -2.08
N LEU A 699 -7.95 -7.98 -1.84
CA LEU A 699 -8.30 -6.68 -1.25
C LEU A 699 -9.17 -5.85 -2.20
N GLY A 700 -9.02 -6.02 -3.51
CA GLY A 700 -9.88 -5.40 -4.50
C GLY A 700 -11.35 -5.69 -4.26
N LEU A 701 -11.71 -6.95 -4.01
CA LEU A 701 -13.10 -7.34 -3.83
C LEU A 701 -13.72 -6.85 -2.51
N ALA A 702 -13.06 -7.13 -1.39
CA ALA A 702 -13.53 -6.70 -0.06
C ALA A 702 -13.42 -5.18 0.13
N GLY A 703 -12.37 -4.60 -0.42
CA GLY A 703 -12.15 -3.17 -0.42
C GLY A 703 -13.15 -2.44 -1.30
N VAL A 704 -13.55 -2.99 -2.45
CA VAL A 704 -14.58 -2.36 -3.30
C VAL A 704 -15.89 -2.28 -2.54
N ALA A 705 -16.29 -3.30 -1.79
CA ALA A 705 -17.47 -3.23 -0.94
C ALA A 705 -17.37 -2.08 0.10
N LEU A 706 -16.22 -1.98 0.78
CA LEU A 706 -15.96 -0.93 1.76
C LEU A 706 -15.92 0.47 1.13
N LYS A 707 -15.18 0.63 0.03
CA LYS A 707 -15.04 1.90 -0.68
C LYS A 707 -16.38 2.31 -1.25
N ALA A 708 -17.10 1.39 -1.90
CA ALA A 708 -18.48 1.58 -2.34
C ALA A 708 -19.40 2.04 -1.20
N GLY A 709 -19.08 1.79 0.08
CA GLY A 709 -19.95 2.11 1.20
C GLY A 709 -21.04 1.07 1.43
N ALA A 710 -20.87 -0.12 0.85
CA ALA A 710 -21.70 -1.27 1.15
C ALA A 710 -21.31 -1.85 2.51
N ARG A 711 -22.30 -2.11 3.37
CA ARG A 711 -22.05 -2.73 4.68
C ARG A 711 -21.60 -4.19 4.52
N SER A 712 -22.05 -4.86 3.47
CA SER A 712 -21.67 -6.24 3.15
C SER A 712 -21.51 -6.42 1.65
N ALA A 713 -20.67 -7.38 1.27
CA ALA A 713 -20.66 -7.90 -0.09
C ALA A 713 -20.70 -9.42 -0.15
N LEU A 714 -21.37 -9.93 -1.18
CA LEU A 714 -21.33 -11.34 -1.57
C LEU A 714 -20.68 -11.43 -2.95
N ALA A 715 -19.58 -12.16 -3.05
CA ALA A 715 -18.86 -12.27 -4.31
C ALA A 715 -18.00 -13.54 -4.40
N THR A 716 -17.51 -13.84 -5.61
CA THR A 716 -16.82 -15.09 -5.94
C THR A 716 -15.31 -14.92 -6.10
N LEU A 717 -14.53 -15.83 -5.50
CA LEU A 717 -13.07 -15.88 -5.70
C LEU A 717 -12.66 -16.24 -7.14
N TRP A 718 -13.45 -17.07 -7.83
CA TRP A 718 -13.23 -17.45 -9.23
C TRP A 718 -14.53 -17.62 -9.98
N PHE A 719 -14.43 -17.72 -11.30
CA PHE A 719 -15.56 -18.00 -12.16
C PHE A 719 -16.13 -19.39 -11.90
N ILE A 720 -17.42 -19.44 -11.58
CA ILE A 720 -18.18 -20.67 -11.37
C ILE A 720 -19.02 -20.93 -12.62
N ASN A 721 -19.39 -22.19 -12.83
CA ASN A 721 -20.42 -22.51 -13.81
C ASN A 721 -21.70 -21.65 -13.54
N ASP A 722 -22.28 -21.11 -14.61
CA ASP A 722 -23.40 -20.15 -14.56
C ASP A 722 -24.65 -20.74 -13.89
N GLU A 723 -25.01 -21.98 -14.23
CA GLU A 723 -26.17 -22.70 -13.66
C GLU A 723 -26.02 -22.94 -12.15
N ALA A 724 -24.82 -23.37 -11.71
CA ALA A 724 -24.52 -23.55 -10.29
C ALA A 724 -24.61 -22.21 -9.54
N SER A 725 -24.13 -21.12 -10.15
CA SER A 725 -24.19 -19.78 -9.58
C SER A 725 -25.64 -19.32 -9.38
N ALA A 726 -26.48 -19.43 -10.41
CA ALA A 726 -27.88 -19.08 -10.35
C ALA A 726 -28.63 -19.89 -9.27
N THR A 727 -28.30 -21.18 -9.12
CA THR A 727 -28.88 -22.06 -8.09
C THR A 727 -28.52 -21.60 -6.68
N LEU A 728 -27.23 -21.29 -6.43
CA LEU A 728 -26.75 -20.85 -5.12
C LEU A 728 -27.31 -19.48 -4.76
N ILE A 729 -27.28 -18.53 -5.69
CA ILE A 729 -27.79 -17.16 -5.47
C ILE A 729 -29.29 -17.19 -5.17
N SER A 730 -30.07 -17.94 -5.96
CA SER A 730 -31.51 -18.08 -5.74
C SER A 730 -31.81 -18.63 -4.34
N GLU A 731 -31.04 -19.63 -3.89
CA GLU A 731 -31.18 -20.20 -2.55
C GLU A 731 -30.74 -19.20 -1.45
N PHE A 732 -29.65 -18.47 -1.66
CA PHE A 732 -29.17 -17.45 -0.72
C PHE A 732 -30.24 -16.39 -0.47
N TYR A 733 -30.80 -15.78 -1.52
CA TYR A 733 -31.85 -14.78 -1.38
C TYR A 733 -33.13 -15.35 -0.76
N ARG A 734 -33.45 -16.63 -1.05
CA ARG A 734 -34.58 -17.31 -0.40
C ARG A 734 -34.38 -17.43 1.11
N GLN A 735 -33.18 -17.79 1.57
CA GLN A 735 -32.84 -17.89 2.99
C GLN A 735 -32.76 -16.51 3.65
N LEU A 736 -32.26 -15.49 2.95
CA LEU A 736 -32.11 -14.13 3.46
C LEU A 736 -33.44 -13.48 3.90
N ARG A 737 -34.57 -13.93 3.33
CA ARG A 737 -35.93 -13.52 3.74
C ARG A 737 -36.27 -13.89 5.18
N ASN A 738 -35.61 -14.90 5.76
CA ASN A 738 -35.86 -15.28 7.13
C ASN A 738 -35.19 -14.26 8.08
N PRO A 739 -35.97 -13.51 8.90
CA PRO A 739 -35.42 -12.48 9.78
C PRO A 739 -34.54 -13.04 10.91
N ALA A 740 -34.66 -14.34 11.22
CA ALA A 740 -33.87 -14.99 12.26
C ALA A 740 -32.46 -15.40 11.79
N LEU A 741 -32.15 -15.30 10.50
CA LEU A 741 -30.86 -15.74 9.96
C LEU A 741 -29.94 -14.55 9.71
N SER A 742 -28.65 -14.71 9.96
CA SER A 742 -27.66 -13.74 9.50
C SER A 742 -27.39 -13.89 8.00
N LYS A 743 -26.75 -12.90 7.38
CA LYS A 743 -26.26 -13.00 5.99
C LYS A 743 -25.32 -14.19 5.81
N ALA A 744 -24.42 -14.45 6.77
CA ALA A 744 -23.52 -15.60 6.72
C ALA A 744 -24.25 -16.95 6.80
N VAL A 745 -25.26 -17.09 7.68
CA VAL A 745 -26.04 -18.33 7.79
C VAL A 745 -26.89 -18.56 6.54
N ALA A 746 -27.44 -17.50 5.93
CA ALA A 746 -28.14 -17.60 4.66
C ALA A 746 -27.23 -18.15 3.54
N LEU A 747 -25.97 -17.68 3.47
CA LEU A 747 -24.98 -18.18 2.53
C LEU A 747 -24.59 -19.63 2.83
N GLN A 748 -24.34 -19.97 4.09
CA GLN A 748 -24.01 -21.33 4.51
C GLN A 748 -25.08 -22.32 4.04
N ARG A 749 -26.37 -22.02 4.25
CA ARG A 749 -27.47 -22.89 3.81
C ARG A 749 -27.52 -23.07 2.30
N ALA A 750 -27.22 -22.02 1.54
CA ALA A 750 -27.12 -22.11 0.09
C ALA A 750 -25.94 -22.99 -0.36
N GLN A 751 -24.79 -22.86 0.29
CA GLN A 751 -23.62 -23.70 0.04
C GLN A 751 -23.87 -25.16 0.40
N LEU A 752 -24.51 -25.43 1.54
CA LEU A 752 -24.88 -26.78 1.96
C LEU A 752 -25.88 -27.45 1.01
N LYS A 753 -26.80 -26.67 0.41
CA LYS A 753 -27.70 -27.19 -0.62
C LYS A 753 -26.93 -27.70 -1.84
N LEU A 754 -25.99 -26.90 -2.37
CA LEU A 754 -25.15 -27.34 -3.50
C LEU A 754 -24.24 -28.51 -3.11
N LEU A 755 -23.64 -28.48 -1.92
CA LEU A 755 -22.82 -29.57 -1.40
C LEU A 755 -23.59 -30.90 -1.33
N SER A 756 -24.89 -30.85 -1.04
CA SER A 756 -25.75 -32.05 -1.00
C SER A 756 -26.19 -32.56 -2.38
N ASP A 757 -26.00 -31.77 -3.42
CA ASP A 757 -26.30 -32.15 -4.81
C ASP A 757 -25.12 -32.90 -5.42
N ARG A 758 -25.35 -34.10 -5.96
CA ARG A 758 -24.29 -34.93 -6.57
C ARG A 758 -23.61 -34.25 -7.77
N ILE A 759 -24.28 -33.34 -8.46
CA ILE A 759 -23.71 -32.60 -9.59
C ILE A 759 -22.76 -31.51 -9.09
N TYR A 760 -23.09 -30.88 -7.97
CA TYR A 760 -22.37 -29.71 -7.43
C TYR A 760 -21.61 -29.99 -6.13
N GLU A 761 -21.44 -31.26 -5.74
CA GLU A 761 -20.78 -31.67 -4.49
C GLU A 761 -19.36 -31.10 -4.34
N HIS A 762 -18.65 -30.96 -5.47
CA HIS A 762 -17.28 -30.50 -5.49
C HIS A 762 -17.19 -29.03 -5.04
N PRO A 763 -16.26 -28.67 -4.11
CA PRO A 763 -16.20 -27.33 -3.51
C PRO A 763 -16.06 -26.18 -4.50
N ALA A 764 -15.44 -26.44 -5.66
CA ALA A 764 -15.36 -25.50 -6.78
C ALA A 764 -16.69 -24.83 -7.20
N TYR A 765 -17.84 -25.42 -6.89
CA TYR A 765 -19.16 -24.88 -7.23
C TYR A 765 -19.79 -23.99 -6.15
N TRP A 766 -19.48 -24.22 -4.87
CA TRP A 766 -20.17 -23.56 -3.75
C TRP A 766 -19.25 -22.76 -2.84
N SER A 767 -18.02 -23.22 -2.63
CA SER A 767 -17.06 -22.58 -1.73
C SER A 767 -16.53 -21.22 -2.19
N PRO A 768 -16.53 -20.83 -3.49
CA PRO A 768 -15.90 -19.56 -3.90
C PRO A 768 -16.70 -18.33 -3.47
N PHE A 769 -17.99 -18.50 -3.15
CA PHE A 769 -18.84 -17.43 -2.63
C PHE A 769 -18.42 -17.06 -1.21
N LEU A 770 -18.07 -15.78 -1.04
CA LEU A 770 -17.60 -15.23 0.23
C LEU A 770 -18.58 -14.18 0.73
N MET A 771 -18.94 -14.25 2.01
CA MET A 771 -19.57 -13.15 2.72
C MET A 771 -18.48 -12.22 3.25
N LEU A 772 -18.48 -10.98 2.78
CA LEU A 772 -17.46 -9.98 3.08
C LEU A 772 -18.03 -8.85 3.94
N ASN A 773 -17.21 -8.40 4.90
CA ASN A 773 -17.49 -7.32 5.84
C ASN A 773 -18.60 -7.68 6.86
N ASN A 774 -19.72 -6.94 6.95
CA ASN A 774 -20.76 -7.24 7.93
C ASN A 774 -21.49 -8.56 7.59
N TRP A 775 -21.48 -9.52 8.51
CA TRP A 775 -22.10 -10.84 8.31
C TRP A 775 -23.50 -10.99 8.91
N LEU A 776 -23.96 -10.00 9.68
CA LEU A 776 -25.19 -10.03 10.48
C LEU A 776 -26.45 -9.74 9.68
#